data_AF-A0A9X3S817-F1
#
_entry.id   AF-A0A9X3S817-F1
#
_cell.length_a   1.000
_cell.length_b   1.000
_cell.length_c   1.000
_cell.angle_alpha   90.00
_cell.angle_beta   90.00
_cell.angle_gamma   90.00
#
_symmetry.space_group_name_H-M   'P 1'
#
loop_
_entity.id
_entity.type
_entity.pdbx_description
1 polymer ?
#
loop_
_entity_poly.entity_id
_entity_poly.type
_entity_poly.pdbx_seq_one_letter_code
_entity_poly.pdbx_strand_id
1 'polypeptide(L)'
;MKLAMLALACALVCAAPARAADLNLETLDGPTAVKLMDEGKLTSVELTRAYIARIAALNKSGPGLNAVSQLNPTALQDAALLDKERKEGHVRGPAHGLPILLKDLIDVKGMYTSAGNYSLRNSFPAIDSGVAKKLRENGVVILGKLGLSEYANFFGNQPSGFSNLTGQVLNAVDADQNPSGSSSGSGSAGAAALSALTIGTETSGSIISPSQANGLVGLRPTVGLVPGYGIAPISASQDTAGPMDRTVANAAMTLQSIAGPDPHNADYYRGIWGPGINDADIIPPVPATVPNYMSALDLNFVRGKRIGWNGTSAEVNTAKAALAAAGAILVERPVISPAGIGGSVLNYEAHRDIDHYYAHLGPDAPIKSLQQENDDNFANEHEALKFGNSTHAAALAIDVSPLSAASIAYRETLLTGKILSHQGIDRMMQNDTPADPSDDFIAILGSVSNGPRAGYPQLTIPMGYSTTTRRTLNVSIHANAYKERDLIGVAYVIEQATKLRKPASEVNPSMYRCAHTVPAPAFSERGSCNPDYESTMKLVGGAAPTLPFSLETESVKSLQDRMTAGTLNAETLTKAYLARIAATNAEGPALQAVRALNTHAIEEAKLLDRERATSGSRGPLHGIPVLLDDVIDVSGLPTTAGSIALQKSMPNSDAALVAKLKAAGAIILGKTNVSELNGLLDGNAPEGYSALGGQVLLPSDTDKTPAGSAAGSAAATASGLAALTVGLETSTDSAQIIAPAGVAGVVALKPTVGLVSSDGVLPVAKSQDAAGPITRTVADAATGLSALTGTAYTVAPGGLTGKRVAVVGAPPASVLTAITGLGATTVTKTAGTTTAASIINRSFEKDLNAYLGGTSGGAGSLQGIVNYNTANPVEGLKYQQGQLVGALSPDLSALAADTAAGKSQSAGVLDTLLSDTDVILVPSGSTLVNIADRAGYPVLTVPAAYGTGGSGRNPIGVSFIGKANGEAALLNSGYAFEQATNVRKAPSDTNPSMFRCVPGSFFFSPHHCHPGDLLSPTANGPVETPVAGDVGGSVPATLSLVLGTPAATFGAFTPGVTKDYTANTTATVISTAGDAALSVSDPGHLMNGTFSLPSPLAVSFSKAAWTGPVSNELVTVTFKQHIDSTDALRTGAYSKTLTFTLSTTTP
;
A
#
# COMPACT_ATOMS: atom_id res chain seq x y z
N MET A 1 -14.96 -16.67 32.50
CA MET A 1 -14.18 -16.77 31.25
C MET A 1 -13.51 -15.46 30.83
N LYS A 2 -14.10 -14.27 31.05
CA LYS A 2 -13.45 -12.97 30.74
C LYS A 2 -12.33 -12.55 31.73
N LEU A 3 -12.38 -12.92 33.01
CA LEU A 3 -11.29 -12.63 33.97
C LEU A 3 -10.06 -13.55 33.80
N ALA A 4 -10.25 -14.79 33.32
CA ALA A 4 -9.15 -15.70 33.02
C ALA A 4 -8.40 -15.29 31.74
N MET A 5 -9.07 -14.64 30.78
CA MET A 5 -8.42 -14.03 29.61
C MET A 5 -7.64 -12.76 29.95
N LEU A 6 -8.07 -11.98 30.96
CA LEU A 6 -7.33 -10.78 31.39
C LEU A 6 -6.04 -11.12 32.15
N ALA A 7 -6.06 -12.18 32.96
CA ALA A 7 -4.85 -12.68 33.63
C ALA A 7 -3.87 -13.35 32.64
N LEU A 8 -4.37 -14.00 31.58
CA LEU A 8 -3.53 -14.56 30.52
C LEU A 8 -2.94 -13.48 29.60
N ALA A 9 -3.67 -12.39 29.34
CA ALA A 9 -3.18 -11.24 28.57
C ALA A 9 -2.09 -10.44 29.30
N CYS A 10 -2.12 -10.39 30.64
CA CYS A 10 -1.10 -9.68 31.44
C CYS A 10 0.13 -10.56 31.75
N ALA A 11 -0.04 -11.89 31.86
CA ALA A 11 1.08 -12.82 32.11
C ALA A 11 1.87 -13.23 30.85
N LEU A 12 1.34 -13.03 29.64
CA LEU A 12 2.06 -13.30 28.38
C LEU A 12 2.90 -12.11 27.85
N VAL A 13 2.85 -10.95 28.52
CA VAL A 13 3.61 -9.75 28.14
C VAL A 13 4.95 -9.62 28.91
N CYS A 14 5.19 -10.41 29.96
CA CYS A 14 6.38 -10.29 30.81
C CYS A 14 7.36 -11.48 30.78
N ALA A 15 7.35 -12.29 29.73
CA ALA A 15 8.45 -13.22 29.45
C ALA A 15 8.78 -13.24 27.95
N ALA A 16 9.56 -12.25 27.50
CA ALA A 16 10.28 -12.41 26.24
C ALA A 16 11.28 -13.55 26.39
N PRO A 17 11.36 -14.53 25.49
CA PRO A 17 12.64 -15.14 25.22
C PRO A 17 13.37 -14.16 24.29
N ALA A 18 14.56 -13.76 24.68
CA ALA A 18 15.43 -12.83 23.95
C ALA A 18 15.94 -13.39 22.58
N ARG A 19 15.13 -14.13 21.81
CA ARG A 19 15.56 -14.88 20.61
C ARG A 19 14.88 -14.45 19.29
N ALA A 20 13.65 -13.93 19.33
CA ALA A 20 12.96 -13.45 18.13
C ALA A 20 13.47 -12.08 17.64
N ALA A 21 14.02 -11.25 18.54
CA ALA A 21 14.53 -9.91 18.22
C ALA A 21 15.85 -9.91 17.42
N ASP A 22 16.55 -11.05 17.37
CA ASP A 22 17.83 -11.19 16.67
C ASP A 22 17.70 -11.81 15.26
N LEU A 23 16.47 -12.13 14.81
CA LEU A 23 16.23 -12.76 13.51
C LEU A 23 16.32 -11.72 12.39
N ASN A 24 17.35 -11.81 11.56
CA ASN A 24 17.36 -11.07 10.29
C ASN A 24 16.40 -11.72 9.29
N LEU A 25 15.14 -11.28 9.30
CA LEU A 25 14.10 -11.79 8.42
C LEU A 25 14.40 -11.57 6.93
N GLU A 26 15.20 -10.57 6.55
CA GLU A 26 15.51 -10.27 5.15
C GLU A 26 16.39 -11.33 4.48
N THR A 27 17.23 -12.01 5.28
CA THR A 27 18.16 -13.04 4.82
C THR A 27 17.78 -14.46 5.26
N LEU A 28 16.84 -14.61 6.21
CA LEU A 28 16.33 -15.91 6.64
C LEU A 28 15.49 -16.57 5.53
N ASP A 29 15.97 -17.72 5.04
CA ASP A 29 15.23 -18.60 4.13
C ASP A 29 14.43 -19.68 4.89
N GLY A 30 13.49 -20.32 4.17
CA GLY A 30 12.58 -21.33 4.70
C GLY A 30 13.29 -22.58 5.23
N PRO A 31 14.24 -23.19 4.48
CA PRO A 31 14.98 -24.35 4.97
C PRO A 31 15.76 -24.05 6.26
N THR A 32 16.39 -22.89 6.36
CA THR A 32 17.11 -22.48 7.57
C THR A 32 16.14 -22.26 8.73
N ALA A 33 15.00 -21.61 8.50
CA ALA A 33 13.98 -21.42 9.53
C ALA A 33 13.44 -22.76 10.06
N VAL A 34 13.12 -23.72 9.17
CA VAL A 34 12.69 -25.06 9.56
C VAL A 34 13.76 -25.79 10.35
N LYS A 35 15.03 -25.74 9.91
CA LYS A 35 16.16 -26.32 10.64
C LYS A 35 16.29 -25.72 12.05
N LEU A 36 16.14 -24.41 12.20
CA LEU A 36 16.16 -23.76 13.51
C LEU A 36 14.98 -24.23 14.39
N MET A 37 13.81 -24.49 13.81
CA MET A 37 12.68 -25.07 14.53
C MET A 37 12.92 -26.53 14.94
N ASP A 38 13.52 -27.33 14.07
CA ASP A 38 13.90 -28.72 14.36
C ASP A 38 14.92 -28.81 15.50
N GLU A 39 15.85 -27.86 15.56
CA GLU A 39 16.86 -27.75 16.62
C GLU A 39 16.31 -27.10 17.92
N GLY A 40 15.02 -26.73 17.95
CA GLY A 40 14.40 -26.04 19.10
C GLY A 40 14.98 -24.64 19.36
N LYS A 41 15.61 -24.02 18.36
CA LYS A 41 16.19 -22.68 18.42
C LYS A 41 15.22 -21.58 18.02
N LEU A 42 14.13 -21.95 17.36
CA LEU A 42 13.05 -21.08 16.91
C LEU A 42 11.73 -21.84 17.05
N THR A 43 10.63 -21.15 17.27
CA THR A 43 9.27 -21.71 17.18
C THR A 43 8.50 -21.04 16.05
N SER A 44 7.47 -21.73 15.54
CA SER A 44 6.53 -21.18 14.55
C SER A 44 5.83 -19.93 15.08
N VAL A 45 5.46 -19.92 16.37
CA VAL A 45 4.86 -18.73 17.02
C VAL A 45 5.83 -17.55 17.04
N GLU A 46 7.10 -17.75 17.40
CA GLU A 46 8.11 -16.69 17.40
C GLU A 46 8.32 -16.12 16.01
N LEU A 47 8.46 -16.99 15.00
CA LEU A 47 8.63 -16.56 13.60
C LEU A 47 7.39 -15.80 13.10
N THR A 48 6.19 -16.29 13.39
CA THR A 48 4.92 -15.66 13.00
C THR A 48 4.78 -14.27 13.64
N ARG A 49 5.12 -14.12 14.93
CA ARG A 49 5.13 -12.80 15.60
C ARG A 49 6.14 -11.84 14.97
N ALA A 50 7.32 -12.32 14.61
CA ALA A 50 8.34 -11.49 13.97
C ALA A 50 7.87 -10.95 12.62
N TYR A 51 7.20 -11.77 11.80
CA TYR A 51 6.60 -11.30 10.55
C TYR A 51 5.41 -10.34 10.76
N ILE A 52 4.54 -10.56 11.75
CA ILE A 52 3.47 -9.60 12.07
C ILE A 52 4.05 -8.23 12.45
N ALA A 53 5.10 -8.21 13.29
CA ALA A 53 5.77 -6.96 13.67
C ALA A 53 6.40 -6.26 12.47
N ARG A 54 7.01 -7.03 11.56
CA ARG A 54 7.60 -6.49 10.33
C ARG A 54 6.55 -5.97 9.34
N ILE A 55 5.39 -6.63 9.24
CA ILE A 55 4.24 -6.14 8.46
C ILE A 55 3.78 -4.80 9.03
N ALA A 56 3.63 -4.67 10.36
CA ALA A 56 3.25 -3.40 10.97
C ALA A 56 4.24 -2.28 10.61
N ALA A 57 5.55 -2.55 10.67
CA ALA A 57 6.59 -1.54 10.41
C ALA A 57 6.73 -1.10 8.94
N LEU A 58 6.24 -1.87 7.96
CA LEU A 58 6.52 -1.68 6.53
C LEU A 58 5.30 -1.60 5.63
N ASN A 59 4.17 -2.14 6.05
CA ASN A 59 2.99 -2.27 5.18
C ASN A 59 2.18 -0.99 5.11
N LYS A 60 1.82 -0.42 6.27
CA LYS A 60 1.08 0.84 6.37
C LYS A 60 1.90 1.96 7.02
N SER A 61 3.05 1.60 7.59
CA SER A 61 4.04 2.50 8.17
C SER A 61 5.35 2.47 7.37
N GLY A 62 6.26 3.39 7.67
CA GLY A 62 7.58 3.46 7.04
C GLY A 62 7.46 3.70 5.53
N PRO A 63 7.87 2.75 4.66
CA PRO A 63 7.68 2.86 3.21
C PRO A 63 6.22 2.74 2.74
N GLY A 64 5.28 2.28 3.59
CA GLY A 64 3.87 2.18 3.23
C GLY A 64 3.57 1.28 2.03
N LEU A 65 4.17 0.08 1.99
CA LEU A 65 4.11 -0.82 0.82
C LEU A 65 2.70 -1.21 0.38
N ASN A 66 1.74 -1.19 1.32
CA ASN A 66 0.35 -1.59 1.13
C ASN A 66 0.18 -2.97 0.47
N ALA A 67 1.10 -3.90 0.74
CA ALA A 67 1.19 -5.22 0.13
C ALA A 67 0.27 -6.26 0.81
N VAL A 68 0.04 -6.14 2.12
CA VAL A 68 -0.81 -7.03 2.92
C VAL A 68 -2.17 -6.36 3.12
N SER A 69 -3.23 -6.98 2.61
CA SER A 69 -4.60 -6.48 2.74
C SER A 69 -5.31 -6.98 3.99
N GLN A 70 -4.97 -8.19 4.46
CA GLN A 70 -5.59 -8.80 5.64
C GLN A 70 -4.59 -9.67 6.40
N LEU A 71 -4.61 -9.61 7.74
CA LEU A 71 -3.96 -10.62 8.58
C LEU A 71 -4.98 -11.69 9.00
N ASN A 72 -4.54 -12.95 9.06
CA ASN A 72 -5.37 -14.03 9.57
C ASN A 72 -5.48 -13.94 11.10
N PRO A 73 -6.69 -13.76 11.66
CA PRO A 73 -6.87 -13.63 13.11
C PRO A 73 -6.46 -14.89 13.90
N THR A 74 -6.38 -16.06 13.26
CA THR A 74 -5.97 -17.31 13.92
C THR A 74 -4.50 -17.69 13.67
N ALA A 75 -3.71 -16.89 12.94
CA ALA A 75 -2.34 -17.26 12.54
C ALA A 75 -1.45 -17.70 13.72
N LEU A 76 -1.51 -16.99 14.85
CA LEU A 76 -0.74 -17.34 16.05
C LEU A 76 -1.24 -18.63 16.74
N GLN A 77 -2.54 -18.93 16.63
CA GLN A 77 -3.12 -20.17 17.14
C GLN A 77 -2.70 -21.36 16.27
N ASP A 78 -2.77 -21.20 14.94
CA ASP A 78 -2.32 -22.18 13.96
C ASP A 78 -0.82 -22.48 14.15
N ALA A 79 0.01 -21.45 14.33
CA ALA A 79 1.43 -21.60 14.63
C ALA A 79 1.69 -22.40 15.92
N ALA A 80 0.96 -22.10 17.00
CA ALA A 80 1.10 -22.80 18.28
C ALA A 80 0.70 -24.29 18.19
N LEU A 81 -0.31 -24.61 17.38
CA LEU A 81 -0.68 -25.99 17.09
C LEU A 81 0.46 -26.72 16.37
N LEU A 82 1.07 -26.10 15.37
CA LEU A 82 2.15 -26.71 14.59
C LEU A 82 3.43 -26.88 15.41
N ASP A 83 3.72 -25.97 16.35
CA ASP A 83 4.79 -26.15 17.33
C ASP A 83 4.54 -27.36 18.24
N LYS A 84 3.30 -27.53 18.70
CA LYS A 84 2.90 -28.69 19.50
C LYS A 84 3.08 -29.99 18.72
N GLU A 85 2.61 -30.03 17.47
CA GLU A 85 2.75 -31.21 16.62
C GLU A 85 4.21 -31.56 16.34
N ARG A 86 5.05 -30.55 16.06
CA ARG A 86 6.50 -30.76 15.89
C ARG A 86 7.11 -31.39 17.14
N LYS A 87 6.75 -30.91 18.33
CA LYS A 87 7.22 -31.46 19.61
C LYS A 87 6.74 -32.90 19.84
N GLU A 88 5.57 -33.26 19.32
CA GLU A 88 5.00 -34.61 19.35
C GLU A 88 5.57 -35.53 18.25
N GLY A 89 6.50 -35.04 17.42
CA GLY A 89 7.10 -35.80 16.31
C GLY A 89 6.23 -35.86 15.05
N HIS A 90 5.17 -35.05 14.98
CA HIS A 90 4.25 -34.97 13.85
C HIS A 90 4.60 -33.77 12.95
N VAL A 91 5.50 -33.99 11.99
CA VAL A 91 5.84 -33.00 10.95
C VAL A 91 5.05 -33.34 9.69
N ARG A 92 4.20 -32.41 9.23
CA ARG A 92 3.26 -32.65 8.12
C ARG A 92 3.87 -32.49 6.72
N GLY A 93 4.94 -31.70 6.60
CA GLY A 93 5.58 -31.41 5.32
C GLY A 93 6.85 -30.57 5.49
N PRO A 94 7.57 -30.29 4.38
CA PRO A 94 8.84 -29.55 4.45
C PRO A 94 8.67 -28.12 4.97
N ALA A 95 7.50 -27.50 4.79
CA ALA A 95 7.21 -26.13 5.24
C ALA A 95 6.45 -26.07 6.59
N HIS A 96 6.44 -27.16 7.37
CA HIS A 96 5.70 -27.22 8.64
C HIS A 96 6.07 -26.06 9.57
N GLY A 97 5.09 -25.28 10.03
CA GLY A 97 5.29 -24.13 10.90
C GLY A 97 5.78 -22.85 10.22
N LEU A 98 5.99 -22.82 8.90
CA LEU A 98 6.34 -21.59 8.20
C LEU A 98 5.11 -20.72 7.91
N PRO A 99 5.21 -19.38 8.08
CA PRO A 99 4.16 -18.46 7.66
C PRO A 99 4.15 -18.20 6.15
N ILE A 100 2.94 -18.11 5.58
CA ILE A 100 2.71 -17.84 4.17
C ILE A 100 1.63 -16.77 3.96
N LEU A 101 1.84 -15.88 2.98
CA LEU A 101 0.85 -14.90 2.54
C LEU A 101 0.29 -15.26 1.15
N LEU A 102 -1.03 -15.14 0.99
CA LEU A 102 -1.75 -15.56 -0.21
C LEU A 102 -2.35 -14.34 -0.93
N LYS A 103 -2.24 -14.27 -2.26
CA LYS A 103 -2.96 -13.27 -3.07
C LYS A 103 -4.46 -13.28 -2.76
N ASP A 104 -5.08 -12.10 -2.67
CA ASP A 104 -6.51 -11.96 -2.35
C ASP A 104 -7.47 -12.31 -3.51
N LEU A 105 -7.16 -13.41 -4.20
CA LEU A 105 -8.07 -14.17 -5.07
C LEU A 105 -8.34 -15.56 -4.51
N ILE A 106 -7.51 -16.01 -3.57
CA ILE A 106 -7.48 -17.38 -3.07
C ILE A 106 -8.35 -17.46 -1.83
N ASP A 107 -9.37 -18.31 -1.88
CA ASP A 107 -10.29 -18.53 -0.78
C ASP A 107 -9.59 -19.16 0.42
N VAL A 108 -9.81 -18.54 1.57
CA VAL A 108 -9.40 -19.02 2.89
C VAL A 108 -10.58 -18.86 3.82
N LYS A 109 -11.09 -19.98 4.35
CA LYS A 109 -12.22 -19.99 5.26
C LYS A 109 -11.92 -19.14 6.50
N GLY A 110 -12.86 -18.27 6.86
CA GLY A 110 -12.73 -17.35 8.01
C GLY A 110 -12.02 -16.04 7.70
N MET A 111 -11.60 -15.84 6.44
CA MET A 111 -11.05 -14.59 5.91
C MET A 111 -11.93 -14.14 4.75
N TYR A 112 -11.89 -12.86 4.35
CA TYR A 112 -12.59 -12.47 3.13
C TYR A 112 -11.71 -12.77 1.90
N THR A 113 -12.35 -12.91 0.74
CA THR A 113 -11.67 -12.91 -0.57
C THR A 113 -12.34 -11.89 -1.47
N SER A 114 -11.65 -10.79 -1.74
CA SER A 114 -12.29 -9.64 -2.38
C SER A 114 -11.92 -9.45 -3.85
N ALA A 115 -10.86 -10.10 -4.35
CA ALA A 115 -10.24 -9.76 -5.64
C ALA A 115 -9.84 -8.27 -5.76
N GLY A 116 -9.74 -7.54 -4.64
CA GLY A 116 -9.59 -6.08 -4.61
C GLY A 116 -10.83 -5.30 -5.05
N ASN A 117 -11.95 -5.98 -5.33
CA ASN A 117 -13.16 -5.39 -5.86
C ASN A 117 -14.15 -4.99 -4.77
N TYR A 118 -14.79 -3.84 -4.98
CA TYR A 118 -15.74 -3.29 -4.02
C TYR A 118 -16.92 -4.22 -3.78
N SER A 119 -17.48 -4.85 -4.81
CA SER A 119 -18.66 -5.72 -4.70
C SER A 119 -18.40 -6.99 -3.86
N LEU A 120 -17.14 -7.39 -3.69
CA LEU A 120 -16.73 -8.53 -2.87
C LEU A 120 -16.17 -8.16 -1.48
N ARG A 121 -16.28 -6.90 -1.05
CA ARG A 121 -15.76 -6.41 0.25
C ARG A 121 -16.20 -7.23 1.47
N ASN A 122 -17.33 -7.94 1.37
CA ASN A 122 -17.89 -8.80 2.41
C ASN A 122 -18.02 -10.27 1.97
N SER A 123 -17.20 -10.73 1.03
CA SER A 123 -17.22 -12.12 0.54
C SER A 123 -16.37 -13.02 1.44
N PHE A 124 -17.02 -13.87 2.25
CA PHE A 124 -16.36 -14.86 3.09
C PHE A 124 -16.66 -16.28 2.57
N PRO A 125 -15.68 -17.00 2.01
CA PRO A 125 -15.91 -18.31 1.43
C PRO A 125 -16.25 -19.34 2.52
N ALA A 126 -17.20 -20.23 2.19
CA ALA A 126 -17.67 -21.28 3.11
C ALA A 126 -16.62 -22.37 3.38
N ILE A 127 -15.71 -22.58 2.42
CA ILE A 127 -14.64 -23.57 2.45
C ILE A 127 -13.31 -22.95 2.02
N ASP A 128 -12.20 -23.62 2.37
CA ASP A 128 -10.88 -23.28 1.84
C ASP A 128 -10.82 -23.61 0.33
N SER A 129 -10.09 -22.77 -0.43
CA SER A 129 -9.61 -23.15 -1.76
C SER A 129 -8.75 -24.41 -1.71
N GLY A 130 -8.54 -25.06 -2.85
CA GLY A 130 -7.67 -26.24 -2.90
C GLY A 130 -6.22 -25.94 -2.52
N VAL A 131 -5.76 -24.71 -2.80
CA VAL A 131 -4.45 -24.21 -2.36
C VAL A 131 -4.40 -24.10 -0.83
N ALA A 132 -5.35 -23.38 -0.22
CA ALA A 132 -5.40 -23.20 1.23
C ALA A 132 -5.55 -24.53 1.98
N LYS A 133 -6.38 -25.44 1.46
CA LYS A 133 -6.53 -26.81 1.98
C LYS A 133 -5.19 -27.55 2.00
N LYS A 134 -4.47 -27.60 0.87
CA LYS A 134 -3.16 -28.29 0.79
C LYS A 134 -2.11 -27.65 1.71
N LEU A 135 -2.10 -26.32 1.86
CA LEU A 135 -1.22 -25.64 2.82
C LEU A 135 -1.48 -26.09 4.26
N ARG A 136 -2.75 -26.19 4.69
CA ARG A 136 -3.11 -26.69 6.01
C ARG A 136 -2.74 -28.17 6.21
N GLU A 137 -2.95 -29.00 5.18
CA GLU A 137 -2.55 -30.41 5.17
C GLU A 137 -1.03 -30.57 5.33
N ASN A 138 -0.24 -29.67 4.76
CA ASN A 138 1.23 -29.66 4.87
C ASN A 138 1.77 -28.86 6.08
N GLY A 139 0.89 -28.38 6.96
CA GLY A 139 1.26 -27.71 8.20
C GLY A 139 1.83 -26.31 8.02
N VAL A 140 1.38 -25.56 7.01
CA VAL A 140 1.82 -24.17 6.78
C VAL A 140 0.89 -23.19 7.50
N VAL A 141 1.45 -22.17 8.16
CA VAL A 141 0.67 -21.12 8.83
C VAL A 141 0.21 -20.09 7.81
N ILE A 142 -1.10 -20.04 7.52
CA ILE A 142 -1.65 -18.97 6.68
C ILE A 142 -1.63 -17.65 7.48
N LEU A 143 -0.73 -16.74 7.12
CA LEU A 143 -0.51 -15.48 7.82
C LEU A 143 -1.54 -14.40 7.43
N GLY A 144 -2.01 -14.40 6.19
CA GLY A 144 -2.80 -13.28 5.68
C GLY A 144 -3.07 -13.29 4.17
N LYS A 145 -3.79 -12.27 3.70
CA LYS A 145 -4.06 -11.98 2.29
C LYS A 145 -3.23 -10.80 1.78
N LEU A 146 -2.97 -10.77 0.49
CA LEU A 146 -2.14 -9.77 -0.19
C LEU A 146 -2.95 -8.94 -1.18
N GLY A 147 -2.60 -7.66 -1.29
CA GLY A 147 -3.11 -6.75 -2.31
C GLY A 147 -2.75 -7.20 -3.73
N LEU A 148 -3.52 -6.74 -4.71
CA LEU A 148 -3.39 -7.10 -6.12
C LEU A 148 -3.89 -5.99 -7.04
N SER A 149 -3.55 -6.07 -8.33
CA SER A 149 -4.36 -5.38 -9.35
C SER A 149 -5.76 -5.97 -9.35
N GLU A 150 -6.79 -5.14 -9.24
CA GLU A 150 -8.20 -5.57 -9.14
C GLU A 150 -8.59 -6.61 -10.20
N TYR A 151 -9.27 -7.67 -9.75
CA TYR A 151 -9.64 -8.83 -10.57
C TYR A 151 -8.50 -9.36 -11.43
N ALA A 152 -7.34 -9.55 -10.80
CA ALA A 152 -6.14 -10.03 -11.46
C ALA A 152 -5.71 -9.18 -12.69
N ASN A 153 -5.98 -7.87 -12.67
CA ASN A 153 -5.77 -6.92 -13.77
C ASN A 153 -6.74 -7.09 -14.96
N PHE A 154 -7.90 -7.70 -14.72
CA PHE A 154 -8.95 -7.94 -15.73
C PHE A 154 -10.23 -7.14 -15.45
N PHE A 155 -10.12 -5.94 -14.86
CA PHE A 155 -11.28 -5.14 -14.48
C PHE A 155 -11.48 -3.91 -15.39
N GLY A 156 -10.62 -2.90 -15.24
CA GLY A 156 -10.59 -1.68 -16.03
C GLY A 156 -9.18 -1.35 -16.50
N ASN A 157 -8.84 -0.06 -16.51
CA ASN A 157 -7.52 0.43 -16.92
C ASN A 157 -6.68 0.91 -15.71
N GLN A 158 -6.79 0.20 -14.59
CA GLN A 158 -6.05 0.53 -13.38
C GLN A 158 -4.54 0.29 -13.56
N PRO A 159 -3.66 1.07 -12.88
CA PRO A 159 -2.25 0.73 -12.80
C PRO A 159 -2.07 -0.59 -12.05
N SER A 160 -1.01 -1.33 -12.38
CA SER A 160 -0.76 -2.61 -11.70
C SER A 160 -0.54 -2.39 -10.20
N GLY A 161 -1.14 -3.24 -9.37
CA GLY A 161 -1.11 -3.12 -7.92
C GLY A 161 -2.22 -2.25 -7.34
N PHE A 162 -3.04 -1.57 -8.15
CA PHE A 162 -4.20 -0.85 -7.67
C PHE A 162 -5.44 -1.75 -7.56
N SER A 163 -6.17 -1.59 -6.47
CA SER A 163 -7.57 -1.99 -6.41
C SER A 163 -8.46 -0.93 -5.77
N ASN A 164 -9.71 -0.88 -6.22
CA ASN A 164 -10.70 0.04 -5.68
C ASN A 164 -11.07 -0.27 -4.22
N LEU A 165 -10.74 -1.45 -3.67
CA LEU A 165 -10.94 -1.77 -2.25
C LEU A 165 -9.69 -1.52 -1.38
N THR A 166 -8.49 -1.92 -1.82
CA THR A 166 -7.29 -1.88 -0.96
C THR A 166 -6.31 -0.76 -1.30
N GLY A 167 -6.52 -0.07 -2.42
CA GLY A 167 -5.60 0.96 -2.91
C GLY A 167 -4.41 0.39 -3.67
N GLN A 168 -3.35 1.20 -3.81
CA GLN A 168 -2.16 0.90 -4.58
C GLN A 168 -1.11 0.17 -3.72
N VAL A 169 -0.64 -0.99 -4.19
CA VAL A 169 0.59 -1.64 -3.71
C VAL A 169 1.79 -0.91 -4.29
N LEU A 170 2.83 -0.62 -3.49
CA LEU A 170 4.08 -0.03 -3.96
C LEU A 170 5.13 -1.11 -4.23
N ASN A 171 6.00 -0.90 -5.22
CA ASN A 171 7.15 -1.77 -5.45
C ASN A 171 8.14 -1.66 -4.28
N ALA A 172 8.52 -2.81 -3.71
CA ALA A 172 9.35 -2.84 -2.51
C ALA A 172 10.81 -2.43 -2.75
N VAL A 173 11.30 -2.50 -3.98
CA VAL A 173 12.69 -2.11 -4.32
C VAL A 173 12.76 -0.62 -4.65
N ASP A 174 11.75 -0.09 -5.35
CA ASP A 174 11.74 1.28 -5.84
C ASP A 174 10.33 1.84 -5.95
N ALA A 175 9.93 2.75 -5.06
CA ALA A 175 8.58 3.31 -5.02
C ALA A 175 8.16 4.11 -6.27
N ASP A 176 9.10 4.54 -7.10
CA ASP A 176 8.83 5.17 -8.41
C ASP A 176 8.54 4.13 -9.52
N GLN A 177 8.70 2.83 -9.23
CA GLN A 177 8.35 1.78 -10.16
C GLN A 177 6.97 1.21 -9.89
N ASN A 178 6.25 0.95 -10.98
CA ASN A 178 5.11 0.07 -10.95
C ASN A 178 5.53 -1.30 -10.38
N PRO A 179 4.78 -1.89 -9.43
CA PRO A 179 5.09 -3.20 -8.85
C PRO A 179 4.92 -4.37 -9.84
N SER A 180 4.49 -4.06 -11.07
CA SER A 180 3.84 -4.97 -12.01
C SER A 180 2.65 -5.66 -11.35
N GLY A 181 2.10 -6.69 -11.96
CA GLY A 181 0.91 -7.34 -11.46
C GLY A 181 0.48 -8.51 -12.32
N SER A 182 -0.62 -9.16 -11.94
CA SER A 182 -1.53 -8.74 -10.87
C SER A 182 -1.17 -9.20 -9.46
N SER A 183 -0.20 -10.09 -9.26
CA SER A 183 0.22 -10.53 -7.91
C SER A 183 1.19 -9.53 -7.24
N SER A 184 0.84 -8.24 -7.30
CA SER A 184 1.67 -7.12 -6.87
C SER A 184 2.01 -7.21 -5.37
N GLY A 185 1.02 -7.50 -4.53
CA GLY A 185 1.24 -7.69 -3.09
C GLY A 185 2.17 -8.85 -2.78
N SER A 186 2.08 -9.97 -3.51
CA SER A 186 3.02 -11.10 -3.39
C SER A 186 4.45 -10.68 -3.75
N GLY A 187 4.61 -9.91 -4.83
CA GLY A 187 5.89 -9.34 -5.24
C GLY A 187 6.52 -8.45 -4.16
N SER A 188 5.77 -7.45 -3.70
CA SER A 188 6.26 -6.48 -2.71
C SER A 188 6.47 -7.11 -1.33
N ALA A 189 5.54 -7.94 -0.85
CA ALA A 189 5.65 -8.64 0.43
C ALA A 189 6.81 -9.63 0.44
N GLY A 190 7.00 -10.39 -0.63
CA GLY A 190 8.14 -11.30 -0.77
C GLY A 190 9.46 -10.54 -0.76
N ALA A 191 9.58 -9.44 -1.50
CA ALA A 191 10.83 -8.69 -1.60
C ALA A 191 11.21 -7.98 -0.29
N ALA A 192 10.23 -7.45 0.44
CA ALA A 192 10.41 -6.82 1.75
C ALA A 192 10.44 -7.80 2.92
N ALA A 193 10.38 -9.11 2.65
CA ALA A 193 10.38 -10.18 3.66
C ALA A 193 9.26 -10.04 4.70
N LEU A 194 8.03 -9.78 4.25
CA LEU A 194 6.85 -9.69 5.12
C LEU A 194 6.29 -11.07 5.51
N SER A 195 6.81 -12.14 4.91
CA SER A 195 6.49 -13.54 5.22
C SER A 195 7.66 -14.44 4.83
N ALA A 196 7.67 -15.69 5.32
CA ALA A 196 8.66 -16.68 4.90
C ALA A 196 8.43 -17.08 3.44
N LEU A 197 7.16 -17.34 3.10
CA LEU A 197 6.70 -17.75 1.77
C LEU A 197 5.59 -16.82 1.26
N THR A 198 5.44 -16.67 -0.06
CA THR A 198 4.27 -16.03 -0.67
C THR A 198 3.75 -16.75 -1.92
N ILE A 199 2.45 -16.62 -2.18
CA ILE A 199 1.77 -17.19 -3.35
C ILE A 199 1.11 -16.10 -4.17
N GLY A 200 1.30 -16.16 -5.49
CA GLY A 200 0.57 -15.40 -6.49
C GLY A 200 -0.31 -16.30 -7.36
N THR A 201 -1.00 -15.70 -8.32
CA THR A 201 -1.74 -16.41 -9.37
C THR A 201 -1.39 -15.83 -10.74
N GLU A 202 -1.37 -16.67 -11.76
CA GLU A 202 -1.07 -16.26 -13.13
C GLU A 202 -2.01 -16.83 -14.18
N THR A 203 -2.68 -15.91 -14.88
CA THR A 203 -3.30 -16.13 -16.19
C THR A 203 -2.30 -15.92 -17.32
N SER A 204 -1.54 -14.82 -17.24
CA SER A 204 -0.44 -14.45 -18.14
C SER A 204 0.43 -13.37 -17.47
N GLY A 205 1.68 -13.69 -17.15
CA GLY A 205 2.65 -12.78 -16.53
C GLY A 205 2.41 -12.42 -15.05
N SER A 206 1.27 -12.72 -14.45
CA SER A 206 0.89 -12.24 -13.12
C SER A 206 1.62 -12.86 -11.92
N ILE A 207 2.48 -13.85 -12.09
CA ILE A 207 3.50 -14.34 -11.14
C ILE A 207 4.89 -13.89 -11.61
N ILE A 208 5.18 -14.12 -12.89
CA ILE A 208 6.51 -13.89 -13.48
C ILE A 208 6.87 -12.40 -13.47
N SER A 209 6.01 -11.54 -14.00
CA SER A 209 6.29 -10.10 -14.14
C SER A 209 6.43 -9.37 -12.79
N PRO A 210 5.54 -9.53 -11.79
CA PRO A 210 5.77 -8.93 -10.47
C PRO A 210 6.97 -9.54 -9.73
N SER A 211 7.33 -10.81 -9.99
CA SER A 211 8.58 -11.37 -9.47
C SER A 211 9.81 -10.69 -10.09
N GLN A 212 9.78 -10.39 -11.39
CA GLN A 212 10.83 -9.64 -12.06
C GLN A 212 10.93 -8.21 -11.52
N ALA A 213 9.82 -7.50 -11.39
CA ALA A 213 9.78 -6.12 -10.90
C ALA A 213 10.27 -5.97 -9.44
N ASN A 214 10.15 -7.02 -8.62
CA ASN A 214 10.53 -7.01 -7.20
C ASN A 214 11.77 -7.88 -6.89
N GLY A 215 12.41 -8.45 -7.91
CA GLY A 215 13.66 -9.22 -7.76
C GLY A 215 13.47 -10.53 -6.99
N LEU A 216 12.38 -11.25 -7.27
CA LEU A 216 12.05 -12.56 -6.69
C LEU A 216 12.24 -13.71 -7.67
N VAL A 217 12.24 -14.92 -7.12
CA VAL A 217 11.98 -16.14 -7.85
C VAL A 217 10.46 -16.29 -8.00
N GLY A 218 9.98 -16.33 -9.23
CA GLY A 218 8.57 -16.58 -9.54
C GLY A 218 8.43 -17.87 -10.34
N LEU A 219 7.58 -18.81 -9.90
CA LEU A 219 7.31 -20.05 -10.63
C LEU A 219 5.82 -20.11 -10.94
N ARG A 220 5.49 -20.04 -12.23
CA ARG A 220 4.18 -20.41 -12.74
C ARG A 220 4.20 -21.91 -13.06
N PRO A 221 3.46 -22.78 -12.33
CA PRO A 221 3.45 -24.21 -12.62
C PRO A 221 2.60 -24.54 -13.84
N THR A 222 2.62 -25.80 -14.26
CA THR A 222 1.69 -26.34 -15.25
C THR A 222 0.25 -26.13 -14.76
N VAL A 223 -0.65 -25.70 -15.65
CA VAL A 223 -2.08 -25.57 -15.32
C VAL A 223 -2.64 -26.94 -14.91
N GLY A 224 -3.35 -26.97 -13.79
CA GLY A 224 -3.89 -28.19 -13.18
C GLY A 224 -2.95 -28.91 -12.20
N LEU A 225 -1.64 -28.62 -12.17
CA LEU A 225 -0.73 -29.20 -11.17
C LEU A 225 -1.11 -28.78 -9.74
N VAL A 226 -1.56 -27.53 -9.60
CA VAL A 226 -2.09 -26.96 -8.36
C VAL A 226 -3.62 -26.86 -8.51
N PRO A 227 -4.42 -27.21 -7.48
CA PRO A 227 -5.88 -27.08 -7.55
C PRO A 227 -6.33 -25.65 -7.86
N GLY A 228 -7.29 -25.49 -8.78
CA GLY A 228 -7.80 -24.21 -9.26
C GLY A 228 -9.12 -23.74 -8.65
N TYR A 229 -9.83 -24.59 -7.90
CA TYR A 229 -11.09 -24.20 -7.24
C TYR A 229 -10.87 -23.27 -6.05
N GLY A 230 -11.85 -22.40 -5.79
CA GLY A 230 -11.77 -21.37 -4.76
C GLY A 230 -10.73 -20.29 -5.07
N ILE A 231 -10.40 -20.08 -6.35
CA ILE A 231 -9.60 -18.95 -6.82
C ILE A 231 -10.48 -18.11 -7.73
N ALA A 232 -10.68 -16.84 -7.39
CA ALA A 232 -11.41 -15.90 -8.25
C ALA A 232 -10.71 -15.84 -9.63
N PRO A 233 -11.41 -16.23 -10.72
CA PRO A 233 -10.76 -16.57 -11.98
C PRO A 233 -10.67 -15.41 -12.97
N ILE A 234 -9.83 -15.57 -13.98
CA ILE A 234 -10.00 -14.93 -15.31
C ILE A 234 -10.27 -16.01 -16.36
N SER A 235 -9.49 -17.08 -16.34
CA SER A 235 -9.43 -18.05 -17.44
C SER A 235 -8.95 -19.39 -16.91
N ALA A 236 -9.89 -20.28 -16.62
CA ALA A 236 -9.61 -21.61 -16.07
C ALA A 236 -8.63 -22.44 -16.94
N SER A 237 -8.53 -22.15 -18.24
CA SER A 237 -7.61 -22.84 -19.14
C SER A 237 -6.15 -22.36 -19.03
N GLN A 238 -5.90 -21.22 -18.39
CA GLN A 238 -4.57 -20.63 -18.24
C GLN A 238 -4.17 -20.37 -16.78
N ASP A 239 -5.15 -20.22 -15.90
CA ASP A 239 -5.01 -19.83 -14.50
C ASP A 239 -4.31 -20.91 -13.67
N THR A 240 -3.38 -20.47 -12.84
CA THR A 240 -2.72 -21.33 -11.86
C THR A 240 -2.15 -20.50 -10.72
N ALA A 241 -2.17 -21.04 -9.50
CA ALA A 241 -1.43 -20.47 -8.38
C ALA A 241 0.02 -20.96 -8.38
N GLY A 242 0.95 -20.13 -7.90
CA GLY A 242 2.36 -20.50 -7.86
C GLY A 242 3.19 -19.64 -6.91
N PRO A 243 4.39 -20.10 -6.55
CA PRO A 243 5.22 -19.42 -5.58
C PRO A 243 5.87 -18.15 -6.13
N MET A 244 6.04 -17.18 -5.24
CA MET A 244 6.76 -15.92 -5.45
C MET A 244 7.67 -15.69 -4.25
N ASP A 245 8.89 -16.23 -4.31
CA ASP A 245 9.75 -16.36 -3.14
C ASP A 245 11.13 -15.74 -3.36
N ARG A 246 11.83 -15.46 -2.26
CA ARG A 246 13.15 -14.82 -2.30
C ARG A 246 14.26 -15.74 -2.79
N THR A 247 14.06 -17.05 -2.69
CA THR A 247 15.03 -18.07 -3.09
C THR A 247 14.35 -19.22 -3.84
N VAL A 248 15.12 -19.92 -4.67
CA VAL A 248 14.66 -21.12 -5.39
C VAL A 248 14.27 -22.22 -4.39
N ALA A 249 14.99 -22.32 -3.27
CA ALA A 249 14.66 -23.27 -2.21
C ALA A 249 13.27 -23.02 -1.59
N ASN A 250 12.93 -21.75 -1.32
CA ASN A 250 11.60 -21.39 -0.85
C ASN A 250 10.52 -21.70 -1.90
N ALA A 251 10.77 -21.35 -3.17
CA ALA A 251 9.83 -21.66 -4.26
C ALA A 251 9.57 -23.18 -4.39
N ALA A 252 10.60 -24.01 -4.22
CA ALA A 252 10.46 -25.46 -4.20
C ALA A 252 9.62 -25.96 -3.01
N MET A 253 9.83 -25.39 -1.81
CA MET A 253 9.04 -25.72 -0.61
C MET A 253 7.57 -25.34 -0.77
N THR A 254 7.31 -24.15 -1.30
CA THR A 254 5.96 -23.65 -1.55
C THR A 254 5.26 -24.54 -2.57
N LEU A 255 5.87 -24.84 -3.72
CA LEU A 255 5.30 -25.73 -4.73
C LEU A 255 5.03 -27.12 -4.16
N GLN A 256 5.96 -27.68 -3.39
CA GLN A 256 5.81 -28.98 -2.74
C GLN A 256 4.61 -29.04 -1.80
N SER A 257 4.22 -27.90 -1.22
CA SER A 257 3.12 -27.79 -0.25
C SER A 257 1.74 -27.58 -0.90
N ILE A 258 1.68 -27.25 -2.20
CA ILE A 258 0.42 -26.91 -2.91
C ILE A 258 0.16 -27.78 -4.14
N ALA A 259 1.15 -28.55 -4.61
CA ALA A 259 1.01 -29.36 -5.81
C ALA A 259 0.31 -30.71 -5.57
N GLY A 260 -0.18 -31.29 -6.66
CA GLY A 260 -0.62 -32.68 -6.74
C GLY A 260 -2.12 -32.86 -6.88
N PRO A 261 -2.55 -34.09 -7.17
CA PRO A 261 -3.94 -34.39 -7.50
C PRO A 261 -4.88 -33.99 -6.35
N ASP A 262 -6.08 -33.57 -6.74
CA ASP A 262 -7.20 -33.29 -5.85
C ASP A 262 -8.50 -33.72 -6.57
N PRO A 263 -9.28 -34.68 -6.02
CA PRO A 263 -10.51 -35.14 -6.65
C PRO A 263 -11.55 -34.03 -6.85
N HIS A 264 -11.65 -33.09 -5.91
CA HIS A 264 -12.59 -31.97 -6.01
C HIS A 264 -12.22 -31.05 -7.17
N ASN A 265 -10.92 -30.90 -7.45
CA ASN A 265 -10.43 -30.11 -8.57
C ASN A 265 -10.83 -30.72 -9.93
N ALA A 266 -10.77 -32.05 -10.07
CA ALA A 266 -11.21 -32.73 -11.28
C ALA A 266 -12.72 -32.55 -11.53
N ASP A 267 -13.54 -32.61 -10.47
CA ASP A 267 -14.98 -32.37 -10.59
C ASP A 267 -15.29 -30.88 -10.86
N TYR A 268 -14.53 -29.96 -10.26
CA TYR A 268 -14.63 -28.52 -10.50
C TYR A 268 -14.38 -28.16 -11.96
N TYR A 269 -13.27 -28.63 -12.55
CA TYR A 269 -12.98 -28.38 -13.96
C TYR A 269 -14.02 -29.00 -14.90
N ARG A 270 -14.48 -30.22 -14.64
CA ARG A 270 -15.57 -30.86 -15.40
C ARG A 270 -16.85 -30.01 -15.37
N GLY A 271 -17.15 -29.40 -14.22
CA GLY A 271 -18.26 -28.46 -14.07
C GLY A 271 -18.11 -27.20 -14.94
N ILE A 272 -16.91 -26.63 -15.01
CA ILE A 272 -16.60 -25.43 -15.81
C ILE A 272 -16.70 -25.72 -17.32
N TRP A 273 -16.11 -26.82 -17.79
CA TRP A 273 -16.11 -27.12 -19.23
C TRP A 273 -17.49 -27.50 -19.74
N GLY A 274 -18.30 -28.14 -18.88
CA GLY A 274 -19.61 -28.64 -19.23
C GLY A 274 -19.58 -29.97 -19.99
N PRO A 275 -20.75 -30.50 -20.39
CA PRO A 275 -20.86 -31.83 -20.96
C PRO A 275 -20.20 -31.93 -22.34
N GLY A 276 -19.48 -33.04 -22.57
CA GLY A 276 -18.92 -33.41 -23.89
C GLY A 276 -17.54 -32.81 -24.22
N ILE A 277 -16.87 -32.19 -23.24
CA ILE A 277 -15.49 -31.70 -23.37
C ILE A 277 -14.58 -32.56 -22.48
N ASN A 278 -13.48 -33.08 -23.03
CA ASN A 278 -12.49 -33.79 -22.23
C ASN A 278 -11.49 -32.80 -21.63
N ASP A 279 -11.30 -32.84 -20.31
CA ASP A 279 -10.32 -32.02 -19.61
C ASP A 279 -8.92 -32.10 -20.25
N ALA A 280 -8.54 -33.31 -20.68
CA ALA A 280 -7.25 -33.60 -21.31
C ALA A 280 -6.98 -32.83 -22.62
N ASP A 281 -8.04 -32.32 -23.27
CA ASP A 281 -7.91 -31.50 -24.48
C ASP A 281 -7.57 -30.03 -24.15
N ILE A 282 -7.74 -29.59 -22.89
CA ILE A 282 -7.56 -28.21 -22.43
C ILE A 282 -6.40 -28.08 -21.44
N ILE A 283 -6.40 -28.94 -20.42
CA ILE A 283 -5.38 -29.04 -19.38
C ILE A 283 -4.63 -30.36 -19.53
N PRO A 284 -3.28 -30.37 -19.45
CA PRO A 284 -2.55 -31.63 -19.47
C PRO A 284 -3.04 -32.58 -18.35
N PRO A 285 -2.99 -33.91 -18.54
CA PRO A 285 -3.37 -34.85 -17.48
C PRO A 285 -2.40 -34.77 -16.29
N VAL A 286 -2.92 -34.45 -15.10
CA VAL A 286 -2.12 -34.32 -13.88
C VAL A 286 -1.51 -35.68 -13.50
N PRO A 287 -0.19 -35.76 -13.26
CA PRO A 287 0.45 -37.00 -12.80
C PRO A 287 -0.16 -37.51 -11.49
N ALA A 288 -0.37 -38.82 -11.38
CA ALA A 288 -0.90 -39.45 -10.17
C ALA A 288 -0.01 -39.24 -8.93
N THR A 289 1.29 -39.04 -9.15
CA THR A 289 2.27 -38.70 -8.13
C THR A 289 3.12 -37.54 -8.61
N VAL A 290 3.23 -36.50 -7.79
CA VAL A 290 4.15 -35.39 -8.03
C VAL A 290 5.56 -35.77 -7.56
N PRO A 291 6.61 -35.34 -8.27
CA PRO A 291 7.98 -35.58 -7.84
C PRO A 291 8.28 -34.80 -6.56
N ASN A 292 9.27 -35.25 -5.79
CA ASN A 292 9.81 -34.46 -4.69
C ASN A 292 10.59 -33.26 -5.25
N TYR A 293 9.98 -32.07 -5.23
CA TYR A 293 10.59 -30.86 -5.76
C TYR A 293 11.82 -30.41 -4.97
N MET A 294 11.88 -30.70 -3.67
CA MET A 294 13.05 -30.40 -2.83
C MET A 294 14.29 -31.18 -3.26
N SER A 295 14.11 -32.34 -3.91
CA SER A 295 15.23 -33.13 -4.44
C SER A 295 15.96 -32.48 -5.62
N ALA A 296 15.41 -31.40 -6.19
CA ALA A 296 16.06 -30.64 -7.25
C ALA A 296 17.10 -29.64 -6.73
N LEU A 297 17.16 -29.40 -5.41
CA LEU A 297 18.12 -28.52 -4.77
C LEU A 297 19.52 -29.18 -4.67
N ASP A 298 20.08 -29.52 -5.83
CA ASP A 298 21.39 -30.17 -6.00
C ASP A 298 22.28 -29.36 -6.95
N LEU A 299 23.49 -29.02 -6.52
CA LEU A 299 24.46 -28.29 -7.35
C LEU A 299 24.95 -29.11 -8.55
N ASN A 300 24.79 -30.44 -8.53
CA ASN A 300 25.12 -31.31 -9.66
C ASN A 300 23.94 -31.57 -10.60
N PHE A 301 22.77 -30.96 -10.34
CA PHE A 301 21.53 -31.30 -11.03
C PHE A 301 21.64 -31.22 -12.55
N VAL A 302 22.41 -30.27 -13.07
CA VAL A 302 22.53 -29.99 -14.52
C VAL A 302 23.70 -30.71 -15.20
N ARG A 303 24.54 -31.45 -14.45
CA ARG A 303 25.74 -32.06 -14.99
C ARG A 303 25.42 -33.07 -16.09
N GLY A 304 25.98 -32.85 -17.28
CA GLY A 304 25.74 -33.68 -18.47
C GLY A 304 24.37 -33.49 -19.12
N LYS A 305 23.51 -32.62 -18.58
CA LYS A 305 22.16 -32.38 -19.12
C LYS A 305 22.18 -31.27 -20.16
N ARG A 306 21.28 -31.35 -21.14
CA ARG A 306 21.16 -30.36 -22.22
C ARG A 306 20.15 -29.29 -21.85
N ILE A 307 20.56 -28.03 -22.05
CA ILE A 307 19.72 -26.85 -21.82
C ILE A 307 19.76 -25.99 -23.08
N GLY A 308 18.58 -25.74 -23.64
CA GLY A 308 18.43 -24.84 -24.77
C GLY A 308 18.58 -23.40 -24.30
N TRP A 309 19.11 -22.50 -25.13
CA TRP A 309 19.16 -21.08 -24.81
C TRP A 309 18.88 -20.18 -26.00
N ASN A 310 18.35 -18.98 -25.73
CA ASN A 310 18.24 -17.89 -26.71
C ASN A 310 18.36 -16.51 -26.05
N GLY A 311 18.61 -15.49 -26.88
CA GLY A 311 18.81 -14.11 -26.45
C GLY A 311 20.27 -13.75 -26.17
N THR A 312 20.57 -12.44 -26.16
CA THR A 312 21.94 -11.89 -26.08
C THR A 312 22.17 -10.96 -24.88
N SER A 313 21.18 -10.80 -24.00
CA SER A 313 21.26 -9.95 -22.81
C SER A 313 22.37 -10.41 -21.84
N ALA A 314 22.92 -9.49 -21.05
CA ALA A 314 23.98 -9.78 -20.08
C ALA A 314 23.57 -10.82 -19.03
N GLU A 315 22.30 -10.81 -18.64
CA GLU A 315 21.68 -11.72 -17.68
C GLU A 315 21.69 -13.17 -18.21
N VAL A 316 21.21 -13.36 -19.44
CA VAL A 316 21.27 -14.65 -20.15
C VAL A 316 22.70 -15.15 -20.25
N ASN A 317 23.65 -14.30 -20.65
CA ASN A 317 25.05 -14.70 -20.75
C ASN A 317 25.66 -15.12 -19.41
N THR A 318 25.31 -14.42 -18.32
CA THR A 318 25.75 -14.77 -16.96
C THR A 318 25.16 -16.11 -16.51
N ALA A 319 23.86 -16.32 -16.73
CA ALA A 319 23.19 -17.58 -16.41
C ALA A 319 23.76 -18.76 -17.22
N LYS A 320 24.03 -18.56 -18.51
CA LYS A 320 24.72 -19.54 -19.36
C LYS A 320 26.09 -19.91 -18.80
N ALA A 321 26.91 -18.92 -18.44
CA ALA A 321 28.23 -19.17 -17.88
C ALA A 321 28.15 -20.02 -16.60
N ALA A 322 27.20 -19.72 -15.71
CA ALA A 322 26.95 -20.51 -14.49
C ALA A 322 26.58 -21.97 -14.80
N LEU A 323 25.66 -22.19 -15.74
CA LEU A 323 25.24 -23.54 -16.13
C LEU A 323 26.36 -24.34 -16.80
N ALA A 324 27.12 -23.73 -17.71
CA ALA A 324 28.26 -24.37 -18.36
C ALA A 324 29.33 -24.76 -17.34
N ALA A 325 29.62 -23.90 -16.36
CA ALA A 325 30.57 -24.19 -15.28
C ALA A 325 30.12 -25.37 -14.38
N ALA A 326 28.80 -25.55 -14.22
CA ALA A 326 28.23 -26.70 -13.52
C ALA A 326 28.19 -28.00 -14.37
N GLY A 327 28.66 -27.94 -15.62
CA GLY A 327 28.73 -29.08 -16.52
C GLY A 327 27.48 -29.32 -17.36
N ALA A 328 26.59 -28.33 -17.51
CA ALA A 328 25.48 -28.40 -18.46
C ALA A 328 25.98 -28.27 -19.91
N ILE A 329 25.31 -28.94 -20.84
CA ILE A 329 25.54 -28.82 -22.28
C ILE A 329 24.57 -27.76 -22.81
N LEU A 330 25.10 -26.61 -23.22
CA LEU A 330 24.28 -25.49 -23.69
C LEU A 330 24.16 -25.51 -25.22
N VAL A 331 22.92 -25.48 -25.71
CA VAL A 331 22.62 -25.51 -27.14
C VAL A 331 21.73 -24.33 -27.50
N GLU A 332 22.08 -23.58 -28.54
CA GLU A 332 21.25 -22.46 -29.00
C GLU A 332 19.96 -22.98 -29.65
N ARG A 333 18.80 -22.41 -29.30
CA ARG A 333 17.49 -22.80 -29.85
C ARG A 333 16.70 -21.56 -30.28
N PRO A 334 16.26 -21.45 -31.55
CA PRO A 334 15.46 -20.30 -31.98
C PRO A 334 14.10 -20.29 -31.28
N VAL A 335 13.54 -19.09 -31.06
CA VAL A 335 12.16 -18.95 -30.62
C VAL A 335 11.23 -19.39 -31.76
N ILE A 336 10.37 -20.37 -31.50
CA ILE A 336 9.41 -20.89 -32.48
C ILE A 336 8.03 -20.33 -32.18
N SER A 337 7.47 -19.56 -33.12
CA SER A 337 6.12 -19.00 -33.05
C SER A 337 5.25 -19.54 -34.18
N PRO A 338 4.43 -20.57 -33.93
CA PRO A 338 3.54 -21.13 -34.96
C PRO A 338 2.51 -20.12 -35.46
N ALA A 339 2.24 -20.15 -36.77
CA ALA A 339 1.19 -19.33 -37.39
C ALA A 339 -0.21 -19.90 -37.11
N GLY A 340 -1.24 -19.07 -37.19
CA GLY A 340 -2.64 -19.49 -37.04
C GLY A 340 -3.17 -19.52 -35.61
N ILE A 341 -2.40 -19.01 -34.64
CA ILE A 341 -2.88 -18.83 -33.26
C ILE A 341 -4.01 -17.80 -33.27
N GLY A 342 -5.22 -18.24 -32.95
CA GLY A 342 -6.42 -17.39 -32.91
C GLY A 342 -6.39 -16.33 -31.82
N GLY A 343 -7.43 -15.50 -31.78
CA GLY A 343 -7.58 -14.39 -30.83
C GLY A 343 -7.62 -14.83 -29.36
N SER A 344 -7.68 -13.85 -28.45
CA SER A 344 -7.79 -14.11 -27.00
C SER A 344 -9.10 -14.83 -26.66
N VAL A 345 -9.04 -15.78 -25.73
CA VAL A 345 -10.22 -16.47 -25.18
C VAL A 345 -10.69 -15.86 -23.86
N LEU A 346 -9.94 -14.89 -23.32
CA LEU A 346 -10.08 -14.45 -21.93
C LEU A 346 -11.44 -13.82 -21.62
N ASN A 347 -12.02 -13.00 -22.50
CA ASN A 347 -13.33 -12.39 -22.22
C ASN A 347 -14.45 -13.45 -22.13
N TYR A 348 -14.41 -14.47 -22.99
CA TYR A 348 -15.40 -15.55 -22.95
C TYR A 348 -15.24 -16.37 -21.66
N GLU A 349 -14.00 -16.76 -21.35
CA GLU A 349 -13.73 -17.53 -20.13
C GLU A 349 -14.03 -16.73 -18.87
N ALA A 350 -13.71 -15.43 -18.82
CA ALA A 350 -13.97 -14.60 -17.66
C ALA A 350 -15.45 -14.53 -17.32
N HIS A 351 -16.34 -14.32 -18.30
CA HIS A 351 -17.78 -14.33 -18.03
C HIS A 351 -18.23 -15.68 -17.46
N ARG A 352 -17.90 -16.78 -18.14
CA ARG A 352 -18.29 -18.14 -17.68
C ARG A 352 -17.71 -18.47 -16.30
N ASP A 353 -16.42 -18.22 -16.11
CA ASP A 353 -15.67 -18.69 -14.95
C ASP A 353 -15.98 -17.84 -13.71
N ILE A 354 -16.17 -16.53 -13.86
CA ILE A 354 -16.60 -15.65 -12.75
C ILE A 354 -18.00 -16.03 -12.28
N ASP A 355 -18.96 -16.27 -13.19
CA ASP A 355 -20.29 -16.74 -12.80
C ASP A 355 -20.23 -18.10 -12.08
N HIS A 356 -19.39 -19.02 -12.57
CA HIS A 356 -19.17 -20.30 -11.90
C HIS A 356 -18.54 -20.14 -10.50
N TYR A 357 -17.58 -19.23 -10.35
CA TYR A 357 -16.97 -18.91 -9.05
C TYR A 357 -17.97 -18.28 -8.07
N TYR A 358 -18.80 -17.34 -8.52
CA TYR A 358 -19.82 -16.75 -7.64
C TYR A 358 -20.87 -17.75 -7.19
N ALA A 359 -21.23 -18.73 -8.03
CA ALA A 359 -22.06 -19.85 -7.62
C ALA A 359 -21.38 -20.72 -6.53
N HIS A 360 -20.05 -20.86 -6.58
CA HIS A 360 -19.27 -21.62 -5.60
C HIS A 360 -19.24 -20.97 -4.20
N LEU A 361 -19.32 -19.64 -4.11
CA LEU A 361 -19.25 -18.92 -2.83
C LEU A 361 -20.42 -19.24 -1.87
N GLY A 362 -21.50 -19.83 -2.37
CA GLY A 362 -22.64 -20.29 -1.55
C GLY A 362 -23.73 -19.23 -1.35
N PRO A 363 -24.77 -19.54 -0.56
CA PRO A 363 -25.97 -18.71 -0.43
C PRO A 363 -25.73 -17.35 0.24
N ASP A 364 -24.70 -17.22 1.08
CA ASP A 364 -24.40 -15.99 1.80
C ASP A 364 -23.44 -15.04 1.04
N ALA A 365 -22.94 -15.45 -0.14
CA ALA A 365 -22.09 -14.58 -0.96
C ALA A 365 -22.79 -13.25 -1.32
N PRO A 366 -22.09 -12.10 -1.24
CA PRO A 366 -22.69 -10.78 -1.46
C PRO A 366 -23.17 -10.57 -2.90
N ILE A 367 -22.57 -11.29 -3.86
CA ILE A 367 -22.82 -11.22 -5.29
C ILE A 367 -22.94 -12.65 -5.83
N LYS A 368 -23.83 -12.87 -6.81
CA LYS A 368 -24.11 -14.19 -7.41
C LYS A 368 -23.78 -14.32 -8.89
N SER A 369 -23.47 -13.23 -9.58
CA SER A 369 -23.14 -13.22 -11.01
C SER A 369 -22.31 -12.01 -11.39
N LEU A 370 -21.61 -12.08 -12.53
CA LEU A 370 -20.88 -10.95 -13.13
C LEU A 370 -21.82 -9.77 -13.42
N GLN A 371 -23.09 -10.05 -13.77
CA GLN A 371 -24.10 -9.01 -13.91
C GLN A 371 -24.34 -8.26 -12.59
N GLN A 372 -24.55 -8.97 -11.49
CA GLN A 372 -24.77 -8.34 -10.18
C GLN A 372 -23.55 -7.57 -9.70
N GLU A 373 -22.35 -8.08 -9.96
CA GLU A 373 -21.11 -7.35 -9.67
C GLU A 373 -21.04 -6.03 -10.42
N ASN A 374 -21.31 -6.07 -11.73
CA ASN A 374 -21.32 -4.90 -12.60
C ASN A 374 -22.35 -3.86 -12.13
N ASP A 375 -23.55 -4.31 -11.76
CA ASP A 375 -24.63 -3.45 -11.25
C ASP A 375 -24.25 -2.80 -9.91
N ASP A 376 -23.65 -3.53 -8.94
CA ASP A 376 -23.18 -2.96 -7.66
C ASP A 376 -22.05 -1.95 -7.89
N ASN A 377 -21.10 -2.25 -8.78
CA ASN A 377 -20.00 -1.34 -9.08
C ASN A 377 -20.51 -0.03 -9.72
N PHE A 378 -21.49 -0.08 -10.63
CA PHE A 378 -22.09 1.14 -11.19
C PHE A 378 -22.95 1.91 -10.18
N ALA A 379 -23.65 1.20 -9.27
CA ALA A 379 -24.39 1.84 -8.19
C ALA A 379 -23.48 2.56 -7.18
N ASN A 380 -22.21 2.13 -7.07
CA ASN A 380 -21.19 2.69 -6.17
C ASN A 380 -19.97 3.21 -6.96
N GLU A 381 -20.19 3.87 -8.10
CA GLU A 381 -19.12 4.24 -9.04
C GLU A 381 -17.96 5.02 -8.39
N HIS A 382 -18.24 5.79 -7.34
CA HIS A 382 -17.25 6.61 -6.70
C HIS A 382 -16.21 5.75 -5.97
N GLU A 383 -16.63 4.75 -5.21
CA GLU A 383 -15.74 3.80 -4.54
C GLU A 383 -15.22 2.71 -5.47
N ALA A 384 -15.99 2.30 -6.49
CA ALA A 384 -15.73 1.09 -7.26
C ALA A 384 -15.07 1.30 -8.63
N LEU A 385 -15.18 2.49 -9.23
CA LEU A 385 -14.87 2.68 -10.67
C LEU A 385 -13.87 3.82 -10.93
N LYS A 386 -12.87 4.02 -10.05
CA LYS A 386 -11.83 5.06 -10.28
C LYS A 386 -11.22 4.97 -11.68
N PHE A 387 -10.89 3.76 -12.13
CA PHE A 387 -10.31 3.47 -13.46
C PHE A 387 -11.28 2.71 -14.40
N GLY A 388 -12.57 2.71 -14.08
CA GLY A 388 -13.61 1.98 -14.81
C GLY A 388 -13.55 0.46 -14.67
N ASN A 389 -14.41 -0.25 -15.40
CA ASN A 389 -14.58 -1.71 -15.40
C ASN A 389 -14.77 -2.28 -16.82
N SER A 390 -14.14 -1.65 -17.83
CA SER A 390 -14.38 -1.93 -19.24
C SER A 390 -14.20 -3.40 -19.64
N THR A 391 -13.31 -4.13 -18.97
CA THR A 391 -12.99 -5.52 -19.30
C THR A 391 -14.09 -6.47 -18.79
N HIS A 392 -14.60 -6.27 -17.57
CA HIS A 392 -15.76 -7.00 -17.06
C HIS A 392 -17.03 -6.68 -17.86
N ALA A 393 -17.25 -5.41 -18.20
CA ALA A 393 -18.37 -5.02 -19.06
C ALA A 393 -18.31 -5.68 -20.45
N ALA A 394 -17.10 -5.81 -21.03
CA ALA A 394 -16.90 -6.51 -22.29
C ALA A 394 -17.09 -8.02 -22.20
N ALA A 395 -16.67 -8.64 -21.09
CA ALA A 395 -16.90 -10.07 -20.83
C ALA A 395 -18.40 -10.37 -20.67
N LEU A 396 -19.11 -9.57 -19.85
CA LEU A 396 -20.54 -9.68 -19.60
C LEU A 396 -21.39 -9.60 -20.89
N ALA A 397 -20.93 -8.84 -21.89
CA ALA A 397 -21.63 -8.71 -23.17
C ALA A 397 -21.58 -9.99 -24.05
N ILE A 398 -20.76 -10.98 -23.70
CA ILE A 398 -20.62 -12.23 -24.46
C ILE A 398 -21.68 -13.24 -24.03
N ASP A 399 -22.40 -13.80 -25.00
CA ASP A 399 -23.33 -14.91 -24.75
C ASP A 399 -22.58 -16.23 -24.51
N VAL A 400 -22.42 -16.59 -23.24
CA VAL A 400 -21.77 -17.84 -22.79
C VAL A 400 -22.72 -19.03 -22.71
N SER A 401 -23.96 -18.91 -23.20
CA SER A 401 -24.91 -20.02 -23.17
C SER A 401 -24.40 -21.23 -23.98
N PRO A 402 -24.72 -22.46 -23.55
CA PRO A 402 -24.30 -23.65 -24.28
C PRO A 402 -24.78 -23.62 -25.73
N LEU A 403 -23.86 -23.85 -26.68
CA LEU A 403 -24.11 -23.89 -28.13
C LEU A 403 -24.42 -22.53 -28.79
N SER A 404 -24.24 -21.41 -28.08
CA SER A 404 -24.21 -20.08 -28.70
C SER A 404 -23.11 -20.00 -29.78
N ALA A 405 -23.24 -19.09 -30.73
CA ALA A 405 -22.20 -18.86 -31.75
C ALA A 405 -20.84 -18.50 -31.11
N ALA A 406 -20.86 -17.73 -30.02
CA ALA A 406 -19.66 -17.40 -29.25
C ALA A 406 -19.05 -18.64 -28.58
N SER A 407 -19.86 -19.54 -28.02
CA SER A 407 -19.38 -20.78 -27.39
C SER A 407 -18.70 -21.72 -28.39
N ILE A 408 -19.21 -21.80 -29.62
CA ILE A 408 -18.65 -22.62 -30.70
C ILE A 408 -17.30 -22.03 -31.15
N ALA A 409 -17.27 -20.73 -31.42
CA ALA A 409 -16.04 -20.03 -31.84
C ALA A 409 -14.95 -20.07 -30.76
N TYR A 410 -15.33 -19.94 -29.49
CA TYR A 410 -14.43 -20.07 -28.35
C TYR A 410 -13.75 -21.44 -28.32
N ARG A 411 -14.51 -22.53 -28.47
CA ARG A 411 -13.97 -23.91 -28.42
C ARG A 411 -12.92 -24.15 -29.51
N GLU A 412 -13.21 -23.74 -30.74
CA GLU A 412 -12.27 -23.86 -31.86
C GLU A 412 -10.99 -23.04 -31.60
N THR A 413 -11.16 -21.81 -31.13
CA THR A 413 -10.05 -20.89 -30.82
C THR A 413 -9.17 -21.43 -29.68
N LEU A 414 -9.77 -21.95 -28.61
CA LEU A 414 -9.07 -22.52 -27.46
C LEU A 414 -8.22 -23.72 -27.88
N LEU A 415 -8.84 -24.72 -28.52
CA LEU A 415 -8.16 -25.96 -28.89
C LEU A 415 -7.02 -25.71 -29.89
N THR A 416 -7.29 -24.92 -30.93
CA THR A 416 -6.25 -24.54 -31.91
C THR A 416 -5.12 -23.77 -31.23
N GLY A 417 -5.47 -22.82 -30.34
CA GLY A 417 -4.50 -22.06 -29.57
C GLY A 417 -3.63 -22.93 -28.67
N LYS A 418 -4.20 -23.92 -28.00
CA LYS A 418 -3.49 -24.90 -27.16
C LYS A 418 -2.51 -25.73 -27.99
N ILE A 419 -3.00 -26.39 -29.04
CA ILE A 419 -2.21 -27.24 -29.93
C ILE A 419 -1.01 -26.49 -30.50
N LEU A 420 -1.23 -25.30 -31.06
CA LEU A 420 -0.15 -24.51 -31.65
C LEU A 420 0.83 -23.99 -30.60
N SER A 421 0.37 -23.59 -29.41
CA SER A 421 1.27 -23.15 -28.34
C SER A 421 2.13 -24.30 -27.80
N HIS A 422 1.57 -25.49 -27.65
CA HIS A 422 2.34 -26.71 -27.32
C HIS A 422 3.39 -27.00 -28.39
N GLN A 423 3.00 -27.04 -29.67
CA GLN A 423 3.92 -27.29 -30.78
C GLN A 423 5.10 -26.31 -30.81
N GLY A 424 4.87 -25.02 -30.51
CA GLY A 424 5.93 -24.02 -30.45
C GLY A 424 7.00 -24.36 -29.41
N ILE A 425 6.59 -24.64 -28.18
CA ILE A 425 7.50 -24.93 -27.06
C ILE A 425 8.11 -26.32 -27.19
N ASP A 426 7.31 -27.33 -27.55
CA ASP A 426 7.75 -28.72 -27.68
C ASP A 426 8.85 -28.83 -28.76
N ARG A 427 8.73 -28.13 -29.90
CA ARG A 427 9.78 -28.13 -30.93
C ARG A 427 11.08 -27.48 -30.46
N MET A 428 11.01 -26.47 -29.59
CA MET A 428 12.23 -25.90 -28.99
C MET A 428 12.94 -26.92 -28.10
N MET A 429 12.18 -27.82 -27.48
CA MET A 429 12.64 -28.86 -26.56
C MET A 429 12.95 -30.21 -27.25
N GLN A 430 12.66 -30.35 -28.55
CA GLN A 430 12.95 -31.57 -29.31
C GLN A 430 14.45 -31.81 -29.48
N ASN A 431 14.87 -33.04 -29.20
CA ASN A 431 16.23 -33.52 -29.39
C ASN A 431 16.63 -33.47 -30.86
N ASP A 432 17.92 -33.28 -31.10
CA ASP A 432 18.48 -33.37 -32.44
C ASP A 432 18.64 -34.85 -32.87
N THR A 433 18.66 -35.77 -31.89
CA THR A 433 18.69 -37.23 -32.07
C THR A 433 17.56 -37.93 -31.28
N PRO A 434 16.32 -37.99 -31.80
CA PRO A 434 15.16 -38.51 -31.06
C PRO A 434 15.24 -39.97 -30.57
N ALA A 435 16.17 -40.76 -31.09
CA ALA A 435 16.41 -42.14 -30.66
C ALA A 435 17.34 -42.24 -29.43
N ASP A 436 17.96 -41.14 -29.01
CA ASP A 436 18.85 -41.05 -27.85
C ASP A 436 18.21 -40.22 -26.73
N PRO A 437 17.66 -40.86 -25.68
CA PRO A 437 17.09 -40.15 -24.53
C PRO A 437 18.13 -39.33 -23.74
N SER A 438 19.43 -39.55 -23.92
CA SER A 438 20.47 -38.72 -23.31
C SER A 438 20.62 -37.35 -24.00
N ASP A 439 19.97 -37.17 -25.15
CA ASP A 439 19.90 -35.91 -25.90
C ASP A 439 18.71 -35.02 -25.48
N ASP A 440 17.94 -35.43 -24.46
CA ASP A 440 16.76 -34.70 -23.96
C ASP A 440 17.11 -33.31 -23.41
N PHE A 441 16.40 -32.29 -23.91
CA PHE A 441 16.42 -30.96 -23.30
C PHE A 441 15.57 -30.95 -22.04
N ILE A 442 16.14 -30.43 -20.94
CA ILE A 442 15.41 -30.31 -19.66
C ILE A 442 14.79 -28.92 -19.45
N ALA A 443 15.28 -27.91 -20.17
CA ALA A 443 14.80 -26.54 -20.09
C ALA A 443 15.26 -25.68 -21.28
N ILE A 444 14.56 -24.57 -21.50
CA ILE A 444 15.01 -23.43 -22.31
C ILE A 444 15.28 -22.22 -21.40
N LEU A 445 16.51 -21.70 -21.43
CA LEU A 445 16.90 -20.43 -20.84
C LEU A 445 16.68 -19.29 -21.85
N GLY A 446 15.84 -18.31 -21.52
CA GLY A 446 15.53 -17.19 -22.41
C GLY A 446 14.03 -17.00 -22.56
N SER A 447 13.54 -16.96 -23.79
CA SER A 447 12.13 -16.74 -24.12
C SER A 447 11.54 -17.93 -24.90
N VAL A 448 10.22 -18.12 -24.77
CA VAL A 448 9.42 -19.03 -25.61
C VAL A 448 8.16 -18.32 -26.10
N SER A 449 7.51 -18.87 -27.12
CA SER A 449 6.24 -18.34 -27.62
C SER A 449 5.06 -18.86 -26.78
N ASN A 450 4.21 -17.95 -26.29
CA ASN A 450 2.89 -18.25 -25.71
C ASN A 450 2.83 -19.28 -24.56
N GLY A 451 3.81 -19.25 -23.63
CA GLY A 451 3.86 -20.11 -22.43
C GLY A 451 2.58 -20.14 -21.59
N PRO A 452 1.94 -18.99 -21.30
CA PRO A 452 0.68 -18.94 -20.56
C PRO A 452 -0.45 -19.74 -21.23
N ARG A 453 -0.68 -19.52 -22.53
CA ARG A 453 -1.70 -20.23 -23.31
C ARG A 453 -1.42 -21.73 -23.38
N ALA A 454 -0.17 -22.15 -23.56
CA ALA A 454 0.22 -23.56 -23.50
C ALA A 454 -0.12 -24.21 -22.14
N GLY A 455 -0.17 -23.42 -21.06
CA GLY A 455 -0.34 -23.95 -19.71
C GLY A 455 0.91 -24.63 -19.17
N TYR A 456 2.07 -24.36 -19.77
CA TYR A 456 3.36 -24.96 -19.40
C TYR A 456 4.10 -24.15 -18.33
N PRO A 457 5.00 -24.78 -17.55
CA PRO A 457 5.62 -24.11 -16.44
C PRO A 457 6.71 -23.12 -16.89
N GLN A 458 6.82 -22.03 -16.15
CA GLN A 458 7.83 -20.99 -16.32
C GLN A 458 8.39 -20.60 -14.96
N LEU A 459 9.69 -20.34 -14.89
CA LEU A 459 10.37 -19.86 -13.70
C LEU A 459 11.24 -18.65 -14.05
N THR A 460 11.15 -17.56 -13.29
CA THR A 460 12.08 -16.44 -13.37
C THR A 460 12.94 -16.34 -12.13
N ILE A 461 14.22 -15.97 -12.30
CA ILE A 461 15.16 -15.77 -11.19
C ILE A 461 15.84 -14.40 -11.26
N PRO A 462 16.21 -13.80 -10.11
CA PRO A 462 16.95 -12.54 -10.06
C PRO A 462 18.38 -12.68 -10.57
N MET A 463 18.82 -11.68 -11.33
CA MET A 463 20.15 -11.56 -11.95
C MET A 463 20.84 -10.25 -11.56
N GLY A 464 20.48 -9.67 -10.42
CA GLY A 464 21.07 -8.45 -9.87
C GLY A 464 20.26 -7.20 -10.17
N TYR A 465 20.94 -6.07 -10.31
CA TYR A 465 20.33 -4.75 -10.40
C TYR A 465 21.06 -3.87 -11.42
N SER A 466 20.31 -3.01 -12.11
CA SER A 466 20.84 -1.97 -13.00
C SER A 466 21.87 -1.09 -12.28
N THR A 467 22.94 -0.72 -12.97
CA THR A 467 23.98 0.17 -12.43
C THR A 467 23.54 1.63 -12.33
N THR A 468 22.51 2.04 -13.07
CA THR A 468 22.07 3.46 -13.12
C THR A 468 20.90 3.76 -12.20
N THR A 469 20.01 2.80 -11.98
CA THR A 469 18.75 3.00 -11.24
C THR A 469 18.54 1.99 -10.11
N ARG A 470 19.40 0.96 -10.03
CA ARG A 470 19.26 -0.19 -9.12
C ARG A 470 17.93 -0.93 -9.22
N ARG A 471 17.30 -0.86 -10.39
CA ARG A 471 16.11 -1.64 -10.71
C ARG A 471 16.50 -3.09 -11.01
N THR A 472 15.60 -4.02 -10.71
CA THR A 472 15.86 -5.46 -10.76
C THR A 472 16.08 -5.97 -12.18
N LEU A 473 16.97 -6.94 -12.31
CA LEU A 473 17.26 -7.65 -13.56
C LEU A 473 17.00 -9.14 -13.34
N ASN A 474 16.45 -9.83 -14.34
CA ASN A 474 16.02 -11.22 -14.20
C ASN A 474 16.22 -12.01 -15.51
N VAL A 475 16.21 -13.34 -15.40
CA VAL A 475 16.14 -14.25 -16.55
C VAL A 475 14.97 -15.25 -16.36
N SER A 476 14.46 -15.79 -17.46
CA SER A 476 13.38 -16.80 -17.46
C SER A 476 13.88 -18.17 -17.96
N ILE A 477 13.26 -19.20 -17.42
CA ILE A 477 13.51 -20.62 -17.72
C ILE A 477 12.15 -21.26 -17.99
N HIS A 478 12.06 -22.04 -19.07
CA HIS A 478 10.83 -22.67 -19.55
C HIS A 478 11.03 -24.17 -19.76
N ALA A 479 9.96 -24.95 -19.61
CA ALA A 479 9.97 -26.38 -19.87
C ALA A 479 8.58 -26.86 -20.33
N ASN A 480 8.47 -28.13 -20.74
CA ASN A 480 7.19 -28.77 -21.06
C ASN A 480 6.35 -29.01 -19.79
N ALA A 481 5.10 -29.42 -19.96
CA ALA A 481 4.20 -29.78 -18.87
C ALA A 481 4.85 -30.74 -17.84
N TYR A 482 4.64 -30.44 -16.56
CA TYR A 482 5.07 -31.21 -15.38
C TYR A 482 6.59 -31.35 -15.19
N LYS A 483 7.37 -30.45 -15.79
CA LYS A 483 8.83 -30.37 -15.65
C LYS A 483 9.29 -29.31 -14.64
N GLU A 484 8.45 -28.94 -13.67
CA GLU A 484 8.81 -27.93 -12.64
C GLU A 484 10.04 -28.35 -11.83
N ARG A 485 10.25 -29.66 -11.62
CA ARG A 485 11.46 -30.17 -10.95
C ARG A 485 12.73 -29.80 -11.73
N ASP A 486 12.68 -29.87 -13.05
CA ASP A 486 13.83 -29.53 -13.89
C ASP A 486 14.06 -28.01 -13.89
N LEU A 487 13.00 -27.20 -13.93
CA LEU A 487 13.10 -25.75 -13.78
C LEU A 487 13.74 -25.35 -12.44
N ILE A 488 13.30 -25.94 -11.34
CA ILE A 488 13.84 -25.69 -10.00
C ILE A 488 15.33 -26.06 -9.96
N GLY A 489 15.72 -27.20 -10.53
CA GLY A 489 17.12 -27.62 -10.52
C GLY A 489 18.03 -26.72 -11.35
N VAL A 490 17.59 -26.30 -12.55
CA VAL A 490 18.33 -25.34 -13.38
C VAL A 490 18.45 -23.99 -12.67
N ALA A 491 17.34 -23.49 -12.12
CA ALA A 491 17.29 -22.23 -11.39
C ALA A 491 18.20 -22.25 -10.15
N TYR A 492 18.19 -23.33 -9.38
CA TYR A 492 18.97 -23.48 -8.16
C TYR A 492 20.48 -23.42 -8.46
N VAL A 493 20.94 -24.07 -9.52
CA VAL A 493 22.34 -24.00 -9.95
C VAL A 493 22.73 -22.56 -10.30
N ILE A 494 21.90 -21.83 -11.05
CA ILE A 494 22.18 -20.43 -11.40
C ILE A 494 22.20 -19.54 -10.15
N GLU A 495 21.19 -19.66 -9.29
CA GLU A 495 21.09 -18.89 -8.05
C GLU A 495 22.32 -19.10 -7.17
N GLN A 496 22.71 -20.35 -6.92
CA GLN A 496 23.81 -20.68 -6.03
C GLN A 496 25.19 -20.31 -6.60
N ALA A 497 25.34 -20.33 -7.93
CA ALA A 497 26.56 -19.87 -8.59
C ALA A 497 26.72 -18.34 -8.58
N THR A 498 25.62 -17.59 -8.58
CA THR A 498 25.64 -16.14 -8.81
C THR A 498 25.35 -15.30 -7.57
N LYS A 499 24.37 -15.72 -6.73
CA LYS A 499 23.97 -15.07 -5.47
C LYS A 499 23.73 -13.56 -5.59
N LEU A 500 23.05 -13.15 -6.66
CA LEU A 500 22.94 -11.72 -7.03
C LEU A 500 21.79 -10.95 -6.36
N ARG A 501 20.80 -11.63 -5.78
CA ARG A 501 19.70 -10.97 -5.05
C ARG A 501 20.25 -10.30 -3.77
N LYS A 502 19.76 -9.10 -3.48
CA LYS A 502 20.01 -8.36 -2.22
C LYS A 502 18.70 -8.02 -1.52
N PRO A 503 18.70 -7.82 -0.19
CA PRO A 503 17.57 -7.23 0.52
C PRO A 503 17.15 -5.87 -0.05
N ALA A 504 15.85 -5.59 -0.07
CA ALA A 504 15.33 -4.32 -0.60
C ALA A 504 15.89 -3.10 0.16
N SER A 505 16.08 -3.23 1.47
CA SER A 505 16.68 -2.22 2.35
C SER A 505 18.13 -1.86 1.99
N GLU A 506 18.89 -2.79 1.38
CA GLU A 506 20.25 -2.55 0.90
C GLU A 506 20.28 -1.93 -0.49
N VAL A 507 19.30 -2.27 -1.33
CA VAL A 507 19.21 -1.74 -2.70
C VAL A 507 18.80 -0.27 -2.67
N ASN A 508 17.79 0.05 -1.86
CA ASN A 508 17.22 1.37 -1.73
C ASN A 508 17.02 1.75 -0.25
N PRO A 509 18.10 2.16 0.44
CA PRO A 509 18.03 2.47 1.87
C PRO A 509 17.11 3.66 2.18
N SER A 510 16.90 4.60 1.24
CA SER A 510 16.05 5.78 1.45
C SER A 510 14.60 5.42 1.83
N MET A 511 14.06 4.32 1.28
CA MET A 511 12.71 3.84 1.59
C MET A 511 12.59 3.22 2.99
N TYR A 512 13.67 2.62 3.49
CA TYR A 512 13.64 1.79 4.71
C TYR A 512 14.34 2.42 5.91
N ARG A 513 15.08 3.53 5.70
CA ARG A 513 15.85 4.21 6.75
C ARG A 513 15.00 4.57 7.96
N CYS A 514 13.76 5.00 7.71
CA CYS A 514 12.82 5.48 8.72
C CYS A 514 11.89 4.38 9.25
N ALA A 515 12.05 3.13 8.80
CA ALA A 515 11.19 2.04 9.22
C ALA A 515 11.66 1.43 10.55
N HIS A 516 10.73 1.29 11.49
CA HIS A 516 10.97 0.69 12.81
C HIS A 516 10.96 -0.85 12.73
N THR A 517 11.94 -1.43 12.04
CA THR A 517 12.08 -2.89 11.97
C THR A 517 13.02 -3.43 13.05
N VAL A 518 12.86 -4.72 13.39
CA VAL A 518 13.70 -5.41 14.37
C VAL A 518 14.28 -6.69 13.74
N PRO A 519 15.61 -6.83 13.64
CA PRO A 519 16.61 -5.78 13.89
C PRO A 519 16.47 -4.63 12.88
N ALA A 520 16.89 -3.43 13.28
CA ALA A 520 16.86 -2.28 12.39
C ALA A 520 17.83 -2.48 11.20
N PRO A 521 17.54 -1.92 10.01
CA PRO A 521 18.44 -2.04 8.87
C PRO A 521 19.76 -1.32 9.18
N ALA A 522 20.87 -1.80 8.62
CA ALA A 522 22.21 -1.26 8.90
C ALA A 522 22.38 0.25 8.62
N PHE A 523 21.48 0.84 7.83
CA PHE A 523 21.52 2.24 7.41
C PHE A 523 20.57 3.16 8.21
N SER A 524 19.77 2.61 9.12
CA SER A 524 18.79 3.35 9.94
C SER A 524 19.44 4.43 10.82
N GLU A 525 20.66 4.22 11.29
CA GLU A 525 21.40 5.19 12.12
C GLU A 525 21.97 6.38 11.32
N ARG A 526 21.93 6.32 9.98
CA ARG A 526 22.62 7.28 9.09
C ARG A 526 21.67 8.36 8.58
N GLY A 527 21.05 9.13 9.47
CA GLY A 527 20.35 10.37 9.10
C GLY A 527 18.99 10.59 9.75
N SER A 528 18.45 11.80 9.55
CA SER A 528 17.17 12.19 10.14
C SER A 528 16.01 11.54 9.38
N CYS A 529 15.06 10.99 10.13
CA CYS A 529 13.89 10.33 9.58
C CYS A 529 12.81 11.34 9.17
N ASN A 530 11.97 10.95 8.20
CA ASN A 530 10.70 11.62 7.98
C ASN A 530 9.82 11.48 9.24
N PRO A 531 8.96 12.46 9.55
CA PRO A 531 8.07 12.38 10.69
C PRO A 531 7.12 11.19 10.55
N ASP A 532 7.22 10.26 11.49
CA ASP A 532 6.35 9.09 11.63
C ASP A 532 5.18 9.39 12.58
N TYR A 533 4.29 8.41 12.73
CA TYR A 533 3.13 8.54 13.61
C TYR A 533 3.52 8.81 15.06
N GLU A 534 4.38 7.98 15.63
CA GLU A 534 4.68 7.98 17.05
C GLU A 534 5.38 9.29 17.47
N SER A 535 6.40 9.70 16.72
CA SER A 535 7.14 10.94 16.98
C SER A 535 6.25 12.17 16.83
N THR A 536 5.37 12.18 15.82
CA THR A 536 4.47 13.31 15.57
C THR A 536 3.35 13.39 16.60
N MET A 537 2.72 12.27 16.95
CA MET A 537 1.65 12.25 17.96
C MET A 537 2.16 12.55 19.37
N LYS A 538 3.44 12.22 19.65
CA LYS A 538 4.11 12.68 20.86
C LYS A 538 4.22 14.20 20.93
N LEU A 539 4.50 14.88 19.81
CA LEU A 539 4.48 16.35 19.75
C LEU A 539 3.07 16.90 19.98
N VAL A 540 2.05 16.27 19.41
CA VAL A 540 0.63 16.67 19.59
C VAL A 540 0.16 16.57 21.05
N GLY A 541 0.74 15.66 21.84
CA GLY A 541 0.31 15.36 23.20
C GLY A 541 -0.72 14.22 23.28
N GLY A 542 -0.73 13.31 22.30
CA GLY A 542 -1.47 12.05 22.34
C GLY A 542 -2.74 12.02 21.50
N ALA A 543 -3.75 12.83 21.81
CA ALA A 543 -5.04 12.79 21.11
C ALA A 543 -5.14 13.85 20.01
N ALA A 544 -5.51 13.41 18.80
CA ALA A 544 -5.80 14.31 17.69
C ALA A 544 -7.07 15.13 17.98
N PRO A 545 -7.08 16.46 17.74
CA PRO A 545 -8.30 17.24 17.83
C PRO A 545 -9.33 16.80 16.78
N THR A 546 -10.59 16.68 17.19
CA THR A 546 -11.70 16.50 16.25
C THR A 546 -12.11 17.86 15.69
N LEU A 547 -12.11 17.99 14.37
CA LEU A 547 -12.56 19.19 13.67
C LEU A 547 -13.92 18.94 13.01
N PRO A 548 -14.85 19.91 13.03
CA PRO A 548 -16.14 19.80 12.33
C PRO A 548 -16.03 20.09 10.83
N PHE A 549 -14.82 20.05 10.27
CA PHE A 549 -14.51 20.38 8.88
C PHE A 549 -13.26 19.63 8.42
N SER A 550 -13.04 19.54 7.11
CA SER A 550 -11.86 18.89 6.54
C SER A 550 -10.72 19.87 6.25
N LEU A 551 -9.50 19.49 6.63
CA LEU A 551 -8.28 20.24 6.30
C LEU A 551 -7.92 20.20 4.80
N GLU A 552 -8.54 19.30 4.02
CA GLU A 552 -8.31 19.17 2.57
C GLU A 552 -9.01 20.25 1.74
N THR A 553 -10.00 20.93 2.33
CA THR A 553 -10.92 21.84 1.63
C THR A 553 -10.96 23.26 2.20
N GLU A 554 -10.57 23.46 3.45
CA GLU A 554 -10.62 24.80 4.06
C GLU A 554 -9.56 25.76 3.49
N SER A 555 -9.98 27.01 3.28
CA SER A 555 -9.12 28.14 2.90
C SER A 555 -8.56 28.86 4.12
N VAL A 556 -7.50 29.65 3.93
CA VAL A 556 -6.91 30.48 4.99
C VAL A 556 -7.96 31.43 5.57
N LYS A 557 -8.78 32.03 4.71
CA LYS A 557 -9.85 32.93 5.14
C LYS A 557 -10.84 32.21 6.05
N SER A 558 -11.30 31.02 5.68
CA SER A 558 -12.26 30.25 6.49
C SER A 558 -11.67 29.90 7.86
N LEU A 559 -10.40 29.50 7.91
CA LEU A 559 -9.69 29.23 9.17
C LEU A 559 -9.57 30.50 10.04
N GLN A 560 -9.28 31.66 9.46
CA GLN A 560 -9.27 32.94 10.18
C GLN A 560 -10.65 33.35 10.69
N ASP A 561 -11.70 33.18 9.90
CA ASP A 561 -13.07 33.50 10.29
C ASP A 561 -13.47 32.64 11.51
N ARG A 562 -13.14 31.34 11.51
CA ARG A 562 -13.38 30.43 12.63
C ARG A 562 -12.61 30.81 13.90
N MET A 563 -11.34 31.20 13.76
CA MET A 563 -10.54 31.71 14.89
C MET A 563 -11.08 33.03 15.44
N THR A 564 -11.56 33.91 14.57
CA THR A 564 -12.19 35.18 14.97
C THR A 564 -13.51 34.95 15.69
N ALA A 565 -14.28 33.95 15.27
CA ALA A 565 -15.51 33.52 15.93
C ALA A 565 -15.28 32.73 17.23
N GLY A 566 -14.03 32.41 17.59
CA GLY A 566 -13.71 31.62 18.78
C GLY A 566 -14.10 30.14 18.69
N THR A 567 -14.42 29.64 17.49
CA THR A 567 -14.75 28.22 17.23
C THR A 567 -13.53 27.37 16.88
N LEU A 568 -12.37 28.03 16.73
CA LEU A 568 -11.06 27.44 16.48
C LEU A 568 -10.00 28.31 17.16
N ASN A 569 -8.84 27.74 17.49
CA ASN A 569 -7.65 28.49 17.86
C ASN A 569 -6.42 27.90 17.16
N ALA A 570 -5.31 28.64 17.17
CA ALA A 570 -4.09 28.26 16.48
C ALA A 570 -3.48 26.97 17.05
N GLU A 571 -3.55 26.75 18.37
CA GLU A 571 -3.08 25.51 19.00
C GLU A 571 -3.82 24.29 18.45
N THR A 572 -5.16 24.35 18.42
CA THR A 572 -6.01 23.25 17.94
C THR A 572 -5.78 22.99 16.46
N LEU A 573 -5.68 24.05 15.66
CA LEU A 573 -5.40 23.94 14.23
C LEU A 573 -4.02 23.31 13.96
N THR A 574 -2.98 23.77 14.65
CA THR A 574 -1.62 23.22 14.54
C THR A 574 -1.59 21.74 14.95
N LYS A 575 -2.23 21.37 16.07
CA LYS A 575 -2.35 19.97 16.50
C LYS A 575 -3.08 19.10 15.49
N ALA A 576 -4.12 19.63 14.84
CA ALA A 576 -4.88 18.90 13.83
C ALA A 576 -4.05 18.66 12.55
N TYR A 577 -3.30 19.66 12.06
CA TYR A 577 -2.38 19.46 10.93
C TYR A 577 -1.27 18.45 11.27
N LEU A 578 -0.66 18.54 12.47
CA LEU A 578 0.35 17.58 12.91
C LEU A 578 -0.22 16.16 13.01
N ALA A 579 -1.41 15.98 13.59
CA ALA A 579 -2.07 14.68 13.65
C ALA A 579 -2.38 14.13 12.25
N ARG A 580 -2.72 14.99 11.29
CA ARG A 580 -2.91 14.59 9.90
C ARG A 580 -1.60 14.19 9.23
N ILE A 581 -0.51 14.95 9.43
CA ILE A 581 0.84 14.58 8.97
C ILE A 581 1.20 13.19 9.52
N ALA A 582 0.95 12.95 10.81
CA ALA A 582 1.18 11.65 11.44
C ALA A 582 0.45 10.51 10.70
N ALA A 583 -0.79 10.74 10.26
CA ALA A 583 -1.64 9.72 9.64
C ALA A 583 -1.43 9.51 8.14
N THR A 584 -0.74 10.42 7.43
CA THR A 584 -0.63 10.37 5.96
C THR A 584 0.77 10.47 5.40
N ASN A 585 1.75 10.93 6.19
CA ASN A 585 3.08 11.23 5.68
C ASN A 585 3.95 9.98 5.56
N ALA A 586 4.18 9.28 6.67
CA ALA A 586 4.86 7.98 6.71
C ALA A 586 3.91 6.83 7.10
N GLU A 587 2.62 7.14 7.26
CA GLU A 587 1.54 6.19 7.53
C GLU A 587 0.44 6.28 6.47
N GLY A 588 -0.43 5.27 6.45
CA GLY A 588 -1.62 5.24 5.59
C GLY A 588 -1.20 5.30 4.12
N PRO A 589 -1.49 6.40 3.38
CA PRO A 589 -1.00 6.58 2.01
C PRO A 589 0.52 6.81 1.90
N ALA A 590 1.22 7.05 3.01
CA ALA A 590 2.68 7.19 3.09
C ALA A 590 3.28 8.11 2.01
N LEU A 591 2.74 9.33 1.90
CA LEU A 591 3.06 10.27 0.82
C LEU A 591 4.52 10.76 0.80
N GLN A 592 5.23 10.65 1.92
CA GLN A 592 6.60 11.18 2.13
C GLN A 592 6.78 12.67 1.79
N ALA A 593 5.70 13.45 1.94
CA ALA A 593 5.66 14.87 1.55
C ALA A 593 6.39 15.79 2.54
N VAL A 594 6.43 15.44 3.83
CA VAL A 594 7.04 16.21 4.92
C VAL A 594 8.32 15.53 5.38
N ARG A 595 9.42 16.28 5.39
CA ARG A 595 10.76 15.82 5.75
C ARG A 595 11.13 16.14 7.20
N ALA A 596 10.78 17.32 7.70
CA ALA A 596 11.07 17.77 9.07
C ALA A 596 9.86 18.43 9.71
N LEU A 597 9.76 18.36 11.04
CA LEU A 597 8.82 19.16 11.83
C LEU A 597 9.54 20.13 12.76
N ASN A 598 8.97 21.32 12.93
CA ASN A 598 9.30 22.25 13.99
C ASN A 598 8.72 21.74 15.32
N THR A 599 9.58 21.28 16.22
CA THR A 599 9.18 20.77 17.53
C THR A 599 8.62 21.86 18.46
N HIS A 600 8.75 23.14 18.09
CA HIS A 600 8.19 24.28 18.82
C HIS A 600 6.87 24.81 18.25
N ALA A 601 6.33 24.23 17.16
CA ALA A 601 5.16 24.76 16.46
C ALA A 601 3.92 24.94 17.36
N ILE A 602 3.67 24.02 18.30
CA ILE A 602 2.53 24.12 19.24
C ILE A 602 2.74 25.25 20.25
N GLU A 603 3.97 25.47 20.72
CA GLU A 603 4.26 26.57 21.65
C GLU A 603 4.17 27.93 20.95
N GLU A 604 4.64 28.02 19.70
CA GLU A 604 4.41 29.18 18.83
C GLU A 604 2.92 29.46 18.62
N ALA A 605 2.12 28.41 18.41
CA ALA A 605 0.67 28.54 18.26
C ALA A 605 0.00 29.12 19.52
N LYS A 606 0.36 28.62 20.71
CA LYS A 606 -0.13 29.14 22.00
C LYS A 606 0.26 30.60 22.24
N LEU A 607 1.45 31.01 21.78
CA LEU A 607 1.89 32.40 21.85
C LEU A 607 1.01 33.29 20.96
N LEU A 608 0.71 32.86 19.74
CA LEU A 608 -0.14 33.59 18.81
C LEU A 608 -1.61 33.63 19.27
N ASP A 609 -2.11 32.58 19.91
CA ASP A 609 -3.45 32.61 20.52
C ASP A 609 -3.54 33.63 21.66
N ARG A 610 -2.51 33.69 22.53
CA ARG A 610 -2.41 34.72 23.56
C ARG A 610 -2.35 36.12 22.96
N GLU A 611 -1.51 36.31 21.94
CA GLU A 611 -1.40 37.59 21.26
C GLU A 611 -2.71 38.02 20.60
N ARG A 612 -3.42 37.09 19.95
CA ARG A 612 -4.75 37.36 19.38
C ARG A 612 -5.70 37.88 20.44
N ALA A 613 -5.68 37.29 21.64
CA ALA A 613 -6.53 37.69 22.75
C ALA A 613 -6.13 39.04 23.36
N THR A 614 -4.84 39.38 23.40
CA THR A 614 -4.36 40.61 24.07
C THR A 614 -4.21 41.81 23.14
N SER A 615 -3.77 41.58 21.91
CA SER A 615 -3.30 42.61 20.97
C SER A 615 -4.00 42.56 19.62
N GLY A 616 -4.84 41.54 19.38
CA GLY A 616 -5.50 41.30 18.10
C GLY A 616 -4.65 40.52 17.11
N SER A 617 -5.18 40.35 15.90
CA SER A 617 -4.51 39.61 14.82
C SER A 617 -3.44 40.46 14.13
N ARG A 618 -2.28 39.85 13.81
CA ARG A 618 -1.25 40.43 12.93
C ARG A 618 -1.68 40.53 11.46
N GLY A 619 -2.76 39.86 11.09
CA GLY A 619 -3.28 39.85 9.72
C GLY A 619 -3.83 38.48 9.31
N PRO A 620 -4.01 38.26 7.99
CA PRO A 620 -4.61 37.03 7.47
C PRO A 620 -3.87 35.73 7.80
N LEU A 621 -2.56 35.80 8.12
CA LEU A 621 -1.76 34.62 8.47
C LEU A 621 -1.58 34.39 9.98
N HIS A 622 -2.19 35.20 10.84
CA HIS A 622 -2.03 35.07 12.29
C HIS A 622 -2.53 33.71 12.82
N GLY A 623 -1.62 32.86 13.28
CA GLY A 623 -1.93 31.51 13.75
C GLY A 623 -2.13 30.48 12.63
N ILE A 624 -1.75 30.80 11.38
CA ILE A 624 -1.92 29.89 10.23
C ILE A 624 -0.67 29.01 10.06
N PRO A 625 -0.81 27.67 10.06
CA PRO A 625 0.32 26.75 9.88
C PRO A 625 0.78 26.62 8.43
N VAL A 626 2.09 26.76 8.20
CA VAL A 626 2.76 26.78 6.89
C VAL A 626 3.90 25.76 6.84
N LEU A 627 4.03 25.06 5.71
CA LEU A 627 5.19 24.22 5.39
C LEU A 627 6.06 24.88 4.32
N LEU A 628 7.36 24.60 4.34
CA LEU A 628 8.34 25.23 3.44
C LEU A 628 9.19 24.15 2.77
N ASP A 629 9.53 24.30 1.50
CA ASP A 629 10.50 23.40 0.86
C ASP A 629 11.82 23.33 1.65
N ASP A 630 12.45 22.15 1.64
CA ASP A 630 13.71 21.89 2.34
C ASP A 630 14.94 22.56 1.68
N VAL A 631 14.71 23.63 0.94
CA VAL A 631 15.72 24.55 0.39
C VAL A 631 15.64 25.94 1.03
N ILE A 632 14.64 26.18 1.90
CA ILE A 632 14.38 27.48 2.52
C ILE A 632 14.86 27.46 3.97
N ASP A 633 15.74 28.39 4.33
CA ASP A 633 16.29 28.47 5.69
C ASP A 633 15.25 28.79 6.74
N VAL A 634 15.25 27.97 7.79
CA VAL A 634 14.49 28.18 9.01
C VAL A 634 15.45 27.96 10.16
N SER A 635 15.65 28.97 10.99
CA SER A 635 16.51 28.86 12.17
C SER A 635 16.02 27.73 13.08
N GLY A 636 16.94 26.85 13.47
CA GLY A 636 16.64 25.68 14.32
C GLY A 636 16.18 24.42 13.55
N LEU A 637 16.01 24.49 12.23
CA LEU A 637 15.75 23.31 11.39
C LEU A 637 16.85 23.14 10.34
N PRO A 638 17.23 21.90 9.99
CA PRO A 638 18.16 21.69 8.90
C PRO A 638 17.55 22.15 7.56
N THR A 639 18.41 22.59 6.64
CA THR A 639 18.07 22.85 5.24
C THR A 639 18.96 21.97 4.38
N THR A 640 18.39 20.89 3.85
CA THR A 640 19.21 19.78 3.29
C THR A 640 19.06 19.62 1.77
N ALA A 641 18.06 20.26 1.18
CA ALA A 641 17.63 20.02 -0.21
C ALA A 641 17.44 18.53 -0.51
N GLY A 642 17.00 17.74 0.48
CA GLY A 642 16.87 16.30 0.39
C GLY A 642 18.19 15.50 0.35
N SER A 643 19.35 16.16 0.34
CA SER A 643 20.63 15.49 0.17
C SER A 643 21.19 14.93 1.47
N ILE A 644 21.56 13.65 1.45
CA ILE A 644 22.17 12.95 2.58
C ILE A 644 23.50 13.60 3.03
N ALA A 645 24.24 14.22 2.12
CA ALA A 645 25.46 14.96 2.42
C ALA A 645 25.21 16.25 3.24
N LEU A 646 23.97 16.77 3.19
CA LEU A 646 23.53 17.98 3.86
C LEU A 646 22.60 17.69 5.05
N GLN A 647 22.46 16.44 5.48
CA GLN A 647 21.52 16.02 6.55
C GLN A 647 21.72 16.75 7.90
N LYS A 648 22.90 17.34 8.13
CA LYS A 648 23.27 18.12 9.31
C LYS A 648 23.50 19.61 9.01
N SER A 649 23.16 20.06 7.80
CA SER A 649 23.32 21.45 7.36
C SER A 649 22.32 22.34 8.09
N MET A 650 22.82 23.21 8.96
CA MET A 650 22.03 24.15 9.75
C MET A 650 22.29 25.59 9.29
N PRO A 651 21.23 26.38 9.01
CA PRO A 651 21.36 27.79 8.71
C PRO A 651 21.56 28.62 9.98
N ASN A 652 22.23 29.77 9.82
CA ASN A 652 22.49 30.69 10.94
C ASN A 652 21.27 31.55 11.32
N SER A 653 20.34 31.75 10.40
CA SER A 653 19.14 32.58 10.59
C SER A 653 17.99 32.08 9.71
N ASP A 654 16.79 32.61 9.94
CA ASP A 654 15.68 32.43 9.00
C ASP A 654 16.01 33.07 7.65
N ALA A 655 15.49 32.50 6.57
CA ALA A 655 15.42 33.17 5.28
C ALA A 655 14.60 34.46 5.38
N ALA A 656 14.88 35.44 4.51
CA ALA A 656 14.16 36.71 4.54
C ALA A 656 12.63 36.53 4.36
N LEU A 657 12.23 35.57 3.52
CA LEU A 657 10.83 35.23 3.31
C LEU A 657 10.18 34.58 4.56
N VAL A 658 10.95 33.81 5.34
CA VAL A 658 10.48 33.16 6.57
C VAL A 658 10.30 34.18 7.68
N ALA A 659 11.22 35.14 7.80
CA ALA A 659 11.08 36.27 8.73
C ALA A 659 9.79 37.06 8.45
N LYS A 660 9.44 37.30 7.17
CA LYS A 660 8.19 37.96 6.80
C LYS A 660 6.95 37.12 7.12
N LEU A 661 6.98 35.81 6.87
CA LEU A 661 5.88 34.90 7.25
C LEU A 661 5.63 34.92 8.77
N LYS A 662 6.69 34.82 9.59
CA LYS A 662 6.59 34.91 11.05
C LYS A 662 6.10 36.30 11.51
N ALA A 663 6.54 37.36 10.84
CA ALA A 663 6.05 38.72 11.11
C ALA A 663 4.55 38.87 10.80
N ALA A 664 4.03 38.20 9.77
CA ALA A 664 2.60 38.11 9.47
C ALA A 664 1.81 37.19 10.42
N GLY A 665 2.50 36.53 11.37
CA GLY A 665 1.92 35.63 12.37
C GLY A 665 1.74 34.19 11.91
N ALA A 666 2.35 33.77 10.80
CA ALA A 666 2.34 32.37 10.37
C ALA A 666 3.16 31.48 11.31
N ILE A 667 2.73 30.22 11.48
CA ILE A 667 3.44 29.19 12.25
C ILE A 667 4.18 28.31 11.26
N ILE A 668 5.50 28.18 11.40
CA ILE A 668 6.27 27.28 10.53
C ILE A 668 6.18 25.87 11.10
N LEU A 669 5.41 25.00 10.44
CA LEU A 669 5.23 23.60 10.85
C LEU A 669 6.48 22.76 10.66
N GLY A 670 7.29 23.07 9.64
CA GLY A 670 8.39 22.21 9.24
C GLY A 670 8.82 22.38 7.78
N LYS A 671 9.43 21.33 7.24
CA LYS A 671 10.06 21.30 5.92
C LYS A 671 9.46 20.19 5.05
N THR A 672 9.14 20.48 3.80
CA THR A 672 8.66 19.49 2.80
C THR A 672 9.80 18.84 2.05
N ASN A 673 9.61 17.60 1.62
CA ASN A 673 10.56 16.88 0.78
C ASN A 673 10.60 17.51 -0.63
N VAL A 674 11.73 17.35 -1.32
CA VAL A 674 12.02 17.96 -2.62
C VAL A 674 12.71 16.96 -3.54
N SER A 675 12.66 17.15 -4.86
CA SER A 675 13.65 16.50 -5.73
C SER A 675 15.05 16.94 -5.29
N GLU A 676 15.95 15.99 -5.06
CA GLU A 676 17.25 16.26 -4.44
C GLU A 676 18.01 17.38 -5.16
N LEU A 677 18.47 18.37 -4.39
CA LEU A 677 19.17 19.56 -4.89
C LEU A 677 18.40 20.28 -6.00
N ASN A 678 17.08 20.39 -5.83
CA ASN A 678 16.14 20.96 -6.81
C ASN A 678 16.18 20.26 -8.17
N GLY A 679 16.41 18.94 -8.18
CA GLY A 679 16.41 18.12 -9.39
C GLY A 679 17.74 18.11 -10.15
N LEU A 680 18.85 18.50 -9.52
CA LEU A 680 20.19 18.50 -10.15
C LEU A 680 21.10 17.32 -9.77
N LEU A 681 20.54 16.23 -9.25
CA LEU A 681 21.33 15.04 -8.91
C LEU A 681 21.83 14.31 -10.17
N ASP A 682 20.91 13.72 -10.94
CA ASP A 682 21.18 12.94 -12.14
C ASP A 682 19.90 12.85 -13.00
N GLY A 683 20.04 12.75 -14.31
CA GLY A 683 18.88 12.61 -15.22
C GLY A 683 18.11 11.28 -15.07
N ASN A 684 18.67 10.30 -14.37
CA ASN A 684 17.98 9.06 -14.02
C ASN A 684 17.12 9.15 -12.76
N ALA A 685 17.28 10.22 -11.95
CA ALA A 685 16.53 10.37 -10.71
C ALA A 685 15.09 10.82 -11.02
N PRO A 686 14.06 10.13 -10.50
CA PRO A 686 12.69 10.56 -10.69
C PRO A 686 12.38 11.82 -9.88
N GLU A 687 11.44 12.61 -10.39
CA GLU A 687 11.00 13.82 -9.71
C GLU A 687 10.32 13.48 -8.37
N GLY A 688 10.61 14.26 -7.33
CA GLY A 688 10.16 14.03 -5.96
C GLY A 688 11.01 13.04 -5.16
N TYR A 689 12.07 12.46 -5.74
CA TYR A 689 13.02 11.65 -4.98
C TYR A 689 14.08 12.49 -4.26
N SER A 690 14.38 12.11 -3.02
CA SER A 690 15.64 12.47 -2.37
C SER A 690 16.23 11.35 -1.51
N ALA A 691 17.56 11.34 -1.35
CA ALA A 691 18.25 10.33 -0.54
C ALA A 691 17.88 10.36 0.95
N LEU A 692 17.41 11.51 1.46
CA LEU A 692 16.91 11.66 2.83
C LEU A 692 15.42 11.40 2.97
N GLY A 693 14.60 12.02 2.12
CA GLY A 693 13.14 11.98 2.25
C GLY A 693 12.48 10.82 1.52
N GLY A 694 13.22 10.07 0.70
CA GLY A 694 12.65 9.05 -0.17
C GLY A 694 11.86 9.66 -1.33
N GLN A 695 10.95 8.87 -1.91
CA GLN A 695 10.11 9.28 -3.03
C GLN A 695 8.80 9.90 -2.53
N VAL A 696 8.50 11.13 -2.94
CA VAL A 696 7.17 11.72 -2.76
C VAL A 696 6.18 11.06 -3.72
N LEU A 697 5.01 10.66 -3.22
CA LEU A 697 3.93 10.05 -4.01
C LEU A 697 2.80 11.05 -4.28
N LEU A 698 2.20 10.96 -5.46
CA LEU A 698 1.06 11.77 -5.87
C LEU A 698 -0.21 11.34 -5.10
N PRO A 699 -0.86 12.21 -4.30
CA PRO A 699 -2.00 11.80 -3.48
C PRO A 699 -3.20 11.24 -4.27
N SER A 700 -3.47 11.76 -5.48
CA SER A 700 -4.56 11.27 -6.32
C SER A 700 -4.27 9.92 -6.98
N ASP A 701 -3.00 9.50 -7.04
CA ASP A 701 -2.54 8.29 -7.72
C ASP A 701 -1.13 7.91 -7.25
N THR A 702 -1.03 7.12 -6.20
CA THR A 702 0.24 6.83 -5.50
C THR A 702 1.17 5.88 -6.28
N ASP A 703 0.80 5.43 -7.48
CA ASP A 703 1.72 4.78 -8.46
C ASP A 703 2.55 5.82 -9.23
N LYS A 704 2.34 7.12 -8.97
CA LYS A 704 2.99 8.24 -9.66
C LYS A 704 3.64 9.21 -8.69
N THR A 705 4.54 10.02 -9.24
CA THR A 705 5.11 11.18 -8.55
C THR A 705 4.30 12.44 -8.85
N PRO A 706 4.30 13.44 -7.95
CA PRO A 706 3.61 14.70 -8.21
C PRO A 706 4.47 15.66 -9.04
N ALA A 707 5.37 15.19 -9.91
CA ALA A 707 6.45 15.99 -10.51
C ALA A 707 7.40 16.62 -9.46
N GLY A 708 8.23 17.58 -9.83
CA GLY A 708 9.20 18.22 -8.92
C GLY A 708 9.80 19.53 -9.46
N SER A 709 10.64 20.23 -8.70
CA SER A 709 11.27 19.82 -7.43
C SER A 709 10.46 20.08 -6.16
N ALA A 710 9.46 20.97 -6.14
CA ALA A 710 8.60 21.25 -4.98
C ALA A 710 7.52 20.17 -4.74
N ALA A 711 7.88 18.90 -4.96
CA ALA A 711 7.01 17.73 -4.92
C ALA A 711 6.28 17.60 -3.58
N GLY A 712 7.03 17.69 -2.46
CA GLY A 712 6.47 17.58 -1.12
C GLY A 712 5.53 18.74 -0.79
N SER A 713 5.84 19.96 -1.22
CA SER A 713 4.94 21.12 -1.07
C SER A 713 3.60 20.92 -1.77
N ALA A 714 3.63 20.45 -3.03
CA ALA A 714 2.41 20.19 -3.78
C ALA A 714 1.56 19.06 -3.16
N ALA A 715 2.20 17.93 -2.83
CA ALA A 715 1.52 16.80 -2.19
C ALA A 715 0.97 17.15 -0.79
N ALA A 716 1.71 17.92 0.00
CA ALA A 716 1.29 18.41 1.32
C ALA A 716 0.10 19.37 1.21
N THR A 717 0.13 20.31 0.27
CA THR A 717 -0.98 21.23 0.02
C THR A 717 -2.23 20.48 -0.43
N ALA A 718 -2.08 19.56 -1.38
CA ALA A 718 -3.19 18.79 -1.94
C ALA A 718 -3.91 17.97 -0.87
N SER A 719 -3.14 17.35 0.02
CA SER A 719 -3.62 16.45 1.08
C SER A 719 -4.00 17.16 2.37
N GLY A 720 -3.92 18.50 2.43
CA GLY A 720 -4.29 19.28 3.61
C GLY A 720 -3.34 19.11 4.80
N LEU A 721 -2.03 18.99 4.55
CA LEU A 721 -1.01 18.84 5.62
C LEU A 721 -0.51 20.18 6.16
N ALA A 722 -0.84 21.26 5.47
CA ALA A 722 -0.70 22.64 5.92
C ALA A 722 -1.78 23.52 5.28
N ALA A 723 -1.97 24.73 5.82
CA ALA A 723 -2.91 25.68 5.22
C ALA A 723 -2.41 26.15 3.84
N LEU A 724 -1.11 26.40 3.73
CA LEU A 724 -0.39 26.65 2.48
C LEU A 724 1.07 26.17 2.61
N THR A 725 1.74 26.00 1.47
CA THR A 725 3.19 25.79 1.44
C THR A 725 3.90 26.84 0.58
N VAL A 726 5.23 26.89 0.69
CA VAL A 726 6.09 27.74 -0.15
C VAL A 726 7.17 26.87 -0.78
N GLY A 727 7.28 26.94 -2.11
CA GLY A 727 8.31 26.24 -2.86
C GLY A 727 9.25 27.18 -3.60
N LEU A 728 10.21 26.60 -4.32
CA LEU A 728 11.17 27.31 -5.17
C LEU A 728 11.09 26.82 -6.62
N GLU A 729 11.05 27.75 -7.58
CA GLU A 729 11.15 27.44 -9.01
C GLU A 729 12.35 28.14 -9.65
N THR A 730 13.02 27.42 -10.55
CA THR A 730 14.14 27.87 -11.39
C THR A 730 13.88 27.38 -12.81
N SER A 731 14.49 27.93 -13.86
CA SER A 731 14.38 27.29 -15.19
C SER A 731 15.29 26.06 -15.33
N THR A 732 14.97 24.93 -14.70
CA THR A 732 15.66 23.64 -14.96
C THR A 732 14.82 22.75 -15.85
N ASP A 733 14.42 23.24 -17.02
CA ASP A 733 13.64 22.52 -18.04
C ASP A 733 12.31 21.86 -17.57
N SER A 734 11.89 21.98 -16.29
CA SER A 734 10.81 21.19 -15.66
C SER A 734 9.83 21.96 -14.73
N ALA A 735 9.92 23.29 -14.60
CA ALA A 735 8.95 24.14 -13.86
C ALA A 735 8.59 23.68 -12.43
N GLN A 736 9.48 23.94 -11.46
CA GLN A 736 9.58 23.21 -10.19
C GLN A 736 8.52 23.49 -9.11
N ILE A 737 7.69 24.51 -9.27
CA ILE A 737 6.49 24.82 -8.48
C ILE A 737 5.24 24.55 -9.34
N ILE A 738 5.24 25.03 -10.58
CA ILE A 738 4.09 25.04 -11.49
C ILE A 738 3.71 23.64 -11.98
N ALA A 739 4.69 22.83 -12.40
CA ALA A 739 4.45 21.46 -12.81
C ALA A 739 3.90 20.62 -11.65
N PRO A 740 4.53 20.57 -10.46
CA PRO A 740 4.02 19.73 -9.39
C PRO A 740 2.66 20.17 -8.85
N ALA A 741 2.38 21.47 -8.82
CA ALA A 741 1.07 21.97 -8.45
C ALA A 741 -0.03 21.56 -9.45
N GLY A 742 0.26 21.64 -10.76
CA GLY A 742 -0.66 21.21 -11.81
C GLY A 742 -0.98 19.71 -11.73
N VAL A 743 0.03 18.87 -11.47
CA VAL A 743 -0.14 17.41 -11.33
C VAL A 743 -0.89 17.04 -10.04
N ALA A 744 -0.60 17.73 -8.93
CA ALA A 744 -1.26 17.49 -7.64
C ALA A 744 -2.66 18.13 -7.50
N GLY A 745 -3.12 18.87 -8.52
CA GLY A 745 -4.43 19.51 -8.51
C GLY A 745 -4.54 20.65 -7.50
N VAL A 746 -3.49 21.45 -7.37
CA VAL A 746 -3.42 22.63 -6.48
C VAL A 746 -3.03 23.88 -7.27
N VAL A 747 -3.22 25.04 -6.66
CA VAL A 747 -2.84 26.34 -7.22
C VAL A 747 -1.40 26.62 -6.85
N ALA A 748 -0.62 27.16 -7.78
CA ALA A 748 0.68 27.71 -7.43
C ALA A 748 1.06 28.92 -8.27
N LEU A 749 1.76 29.85 -7.63
CA LEU A 749 2.26 31.06 -8.26
C LEU A 749 3.78 31.06 -8.19
N LYS A 750 4.43 31.06 -9.35
CA LYS A 750 5.81 31.53 -9.47
C LYS A 750 5.78 33.04 -9.71
N PRO A 751 6.29 33.88 -8.80
CA PRO A 751 6.30 35.33 -9.01
C PRO A 751 7.36 35.77 -10.03
N THR A 752 7.35 37.05 -10.37
CA THR A 752 8.47 37.70 -11.08
C THR A 752 9.76 37.51 -10.28
N VAL A 753 10.85 37.15 -10.96
CA VAL A 753 12.15 36.95 -10.32
C VAL A 753 12.59 38.25 -9.64
N GLY A 754 12.93 38.16 -8.35
CA GLY A 754 13.31 39.29 -7.51
C GLY A 754 12.16 39.96 -6.74
N LEU A 755 10.89 39.60 -6.99
CA LEU A 755 9.76 40.11 -6.22
C LEU A 755 9.75 39.57 -4.78
N VAL A 756 10.06 38.29 -4.61
CA VAL A 756 10.30 37.64 -3.32
C VAL A 756 11.82 37.49 -3.14
N SER A 757 12.34 37.84 -1.96
CA SER A 757 13.78 37.72 -1.69
C SER A 757 14.20 36.24 -1.67
N SER A 758 15.36 35.96 -2.28
CA SER A 758 16.04 34.66 -2.26
C SER A 758 17.12 34.56 -1.17
N ASP A 759 17.23 35.56 -0.29
CA ASP A 759 18.17 35.51 0.83
C ASP A 759 17.78 34.38 1.81
N GLY A 760 18.71 33.47 2.07
CA GLY A 760 18.48 32.25 2.86
C GLY A 760 17.71 31.16 2.11
N VAL A 761 17.74 31.17 0.78
CA VAL A 761 17.21 30.09 -0.05
C VAL A 761 18.37 29.43 -0.79
N LEU A 762 18.49 28.09 -0.69
CA LEU A 762 19.50 27.31 -1.40
C LEU A 762 19.27 27.47 -2.91
N PRO A 763 20.24 28.06 -3.64
CA PRO A 763 20.02 28.49 -5.02
C PRO A 763 20.29 27.36 -6.02
N VAL A 764 19.69 27.50 -7.20
CA VAL A 764 20.12 26.78 -8.41
C VAL A 764 20.77 27.75 -9.39
N ALA A 765 20.05 28.82 -9.75
CA ALA A 765 20.57 29.90 -10.56
C ALA A 765 19.88 31.19 -10.14
N LYS A 766 20.55 32.04 -9.34
CA LYS A 766 19.92 33.20 -8.69
C LYS A 766 19.21 34.17 -9.64
N SER A 767 19.59 34.21 -10.91
CA SER A 767 18.95 35.03 -11.95
C SER A 767 17.60 34.52 -12.41
N GLN A 768 17.19 33.32 -12.00
CA GLN A 768 15.95 32.62 -12.41
C GLN A 768 15.18 32.08 -11.20
N ASP A 769 15.84 31.91 -10.05
CA ASP A 769 15.23 31.43 -8.81
C ASP A 769 14.11 32.38 -8.32
N ALA A 770 12.92 31.81 -8.08
CA ALA A 770 11.76 32.52 -7.56
C ALA A 770 10.97 31.64 -6.57
N ALA A 771 10.95 32.05 -5.30
CA ALA A 771 10.14 31.38 -4.28
C ALA A 771 8.68 31.87 -4.36
N GLY A 772 7.73 30.94 -4.25
CA GLY A 772 6.33 31.22 -4.49
C GLY A 772 5.36 30.35 -3.68
N PRO A 773 4.12 30.82 -3.42
CA PRO A 773 3.14 30.06 -2.67
C PRO A 773 2.51 28.94 -3.50
N ILE A 774 2.33 27.78 -2.87
CA ILE A 774 1.52 26.66 -3.36
C ILE A 774 0.35 26.49 -2.39
N THR A 775 -0.87 26.50 -2.92
CA THR A 775 -2.10 26.65 -2.14
C THR A 775 -3.26 25.89 -2.77
N ARG A 776 -4.38 25.75 -2.06
CA ARG A 776 -5.58 25.13 -2.63
C ARG A 776 -6.44 26.08 -3.44
N THR A 777 -6.30 27.39 -3.21
CA THR A 777 -7.11 28.43 -3.86
C THR A 777 -6.28 29.62 -4.31
N VAL A 778 -6.69 30.31 -5.37
CA VAL A 778 -6.00 31.53 -5.85
C VAL A 778 -6.05 32.66 -4.81
N ALA A 779 -7.11 32.72 -3.99
CA ALA A 779 -7.20 33.67 -2.88
C ALA A 779 -6.13 33.41 -1.79
N ASP A 780 -5.86 32.13 -1.48
CA ASP A 780 -4.78 31.76 -0.56
C ASP A 780 -3.40 32.07 -1.18
N ALA A 781 -3.22 31.86 -2.49
CA ALA A 781 -1.99 32.24 -3.19
C ALA A 781 -1.72 33.76 -3.12
N ALA A 782 -2.76 34.59 -3.29
CA ALA A 782 -2.66 36.04 -3.13
C ALA A 782 -2.31 36.43 -1.69
N THR A 783 -2.90 35.75 -0.70
CA THR A 783 -2.60 35.96 0.73
C THR A 783 -1.15 35.59 1.05
N GLY A 784 -0.69 34.44 0.56
CA GLY A 784 0.70 33.97 0.70
C GLY A 784 1.70 34.94 0.07
N LEU A 785 1.47 35.36 -1.18
CA LEU A 785 2.32 36.34 -1.86
C LEU A 785 2.36 37.68 -1.09
N SER A 786 1.23 38.09 -0.51
CA SER A 786 1.18 39.32 0.28
C SER A 786 2.12 39.28 1.48
N ALA A 787 2.18 38.15 2.17
CA ALA A 787 3.11 37.96 3.27
C ALA A 787 4.57 37.88 2.80
N LEU A 788 4.85 37.17 1.70
CA LEU A 788 6.21 37.01 1.17
C LEU A 788 6.82 38.33 0.66
N THR A 789 5.99 39.23 0.15
CA THR A 789 6.42 40.51 -0.41
C THR A 789 6.33 41.66 0.61
N GLY A 790 5.31 41.65 1.48
CA GLY A 790 4.89 42.79 2.29
C GLY A 790 3.92 43.73 1.57
N THR A 791 3.51 43.39 0.34
CA THR A 791 2.56 44.17 -0.48
C THR A 791 1.22 43.45 -0.52
N ALA A 792 0.10 44.17 -0.33
CA ALA A 792 -1.22 43.54 -0.39
C ALA A 792 -1.63 43.17 -1.83
N TYR A 793 -2.02 41.90 -2.02
CA TYR A 793 -2.63 41.39 -3.25
C TYR A 793 -4.06 40.96 -2.97
N THR A 794 -5.00 41.52 -3.73
CA THR A 794 -6.44 41.22 -3.62
C THR A 794 -6.97 40.65 -4.93
N VAL A 795 -7.90 39.70 -4.83
CA VAL A 795 -8.52 39.05 -5.98
C VAL A 795 -10.03 39.30 -6.02
N ALA A 796 -10.57 39.42 -7.23
CA ALA A 796 -11.98 39.62 -7.49
C ALA A 796 -12.47 38.78 -8.69
N PRO A 797 -13.75 38.32 -8.70
CA PRO A 797 -14.24 37.40 -9.74
C PRO A 797 -14.26 37.98 -11.16
N GLY A 798 -14.22 39.30 -11.33
CA GLY A 798 -14.28 39.99 -12.63
C GLY A 798 -12.95 40.10 -13.38
N GLY A 799 -11.89 39.42 -12.94
CA GLY A 799 -10.53 39.60 -13.46
C GLY A 799 -10.33 39.29 -14.95
N LEU A 800 -11.22 38.50 -15.57
CA LEU A 800 -11.18 38.15 -17.00
C LEU A 800 -12.17 38.94 -17.88
N THR A 801 -13.06 39.73 -17.30
CA THR A 801 -14.07 40.46 -18.08
C THR A 801 -13.43 41.47 -19.02
N GLY A 802 -13.72 41.36 -20.32
CA GLY A 802 -13.16 42.22 -21.37
C GLY A 802 -11.69 41.95 -21.70
N LYS A 803 -11.08 40.90 -21.13
CA LYS A 803 -9.68 40.56 -21.36
C LYS A 803 -9.48 39.76 -22.65
N ARG A 804 -8.31 39.92 -23.26
CA ARG A 804 -7.85 39.14 -24.41
C ARG A 804 -6.87 38.08 -23.93
N VAL A 805 -7.18 36.80 -24.15
CA VAL A 805 -6.36 35.66 -23.68
C VAL A 805 -5.65 35.03 -24.87
N ALA A 806 -4.32 35.03 -24.88
CA ALA A 806 -3.55 34.28 -25.87
C ALA A 806 -3.57 32.79 -25.50
N VAL A 807 -4.20 31.95 -26.33
CA VAL A 807 -4.22 30.49 -26.12
C VAL A 807 -3.10 29.86 -26.92
N VAL A 808 -2.16 29.19 -26.24
CA VAL A 808 -1.08 28.45 -26.89
C VAL A 808 -1.18 26.97 -26.52
N GLY A 809 -1.16 26.10 -27.53
CA GLY A 809 -1.43 24.68 -27.37
C GLY A 809 -2.93 24.36 -27.35
N ALA A 810 -3.28 23.19 -26.80
CA ALA A 810 -4.65 22.67 -26.80
C ALA A 810 -5.13 22.37 -25.36
N PRO A 811 -5.56 23.39 -24.59
CA PRO A 811 -6.20 23.15 -23.30
C PRO A 811 -7.56 22.43 -23.46
N PRO A 812 -8.11 21.82 -22.39
CA PRO A 812 -9.42 21.20 -22.44
C PRO A 812 -10.51 22.18 -22.91
N ALA A 813 -11.48 21.70 -23.69
CA ALA A 813 -12.56 22.55 -24.24
C ALA A 813 -13.41 23.24 -23.15
N SER A 814 -13.55 22.60 -21.99
CA SER A 814 -14.21 23.18 -20.80
C SER A 814 -13.53 24.45 -20.32
N VAL A 815 -12.20 24.54 -20.43
CA VAL A 815 -11.43 25.71 -20.02
C VAL A 815 -11.74 26.90 -20.92
N LEU A 816 -11.73 26.70 -22.24
CA LEU A 816 -12.04 27.77 -23.21
C LEU A 816 -13.48 28.26 -23.06
N THR A 817 -14.40 27.33 -22.80
CA THR A 817 -15.81 27.66 -22.51
C THR A 817 -15.93 28.51 -21.25
N ALA A 818 -15.24 28.17 -20.16
CA ALA A 818 -15.27 28.95 -18.93
C ALA A 818 -14.68 30.35 -19.12
N ILE A 819 -13.53 30.45 -19.82
CA ILE A 819 -12.86 31.74 -20.09
C ILE A 819 -13.75 32.67 -20.93
N THR A 820 -14.34 32.14 -22.01
CA THR A 820 -15.24 32.95 -22.86
C THR A 820 -16.54 33.32 -22.14
N GLY A 821 -17.08 32.42 -21.30
CA GLY A 821 -18.24 32.69 -20.45
C GLY A 821 -18.03 33.81 -19.43
N LEU A 822 -16.79 34.06 -19.00
CA LEU A 822 -16.40 35.19 -18.13
C LEU A 822 -16.31 36.54 -18.87
N GLY A 823 -16.60 36.56 -20.17
CA GLY A 823 -16.52 37.76 -21.00
C GLY A 823 -15.12 38.08 -21.52
N ALA A 824 -14.20 37.11 -21.50
CA ALA A 824 -12.91 37.24 -22.17
C ALA A 824 -13.00 36.78 -23.64
N THR A 825 -12.14 37.33 -24.50
CA THR A 825 -11.95 36.84 -25.87
C THR A 825 -10.66 36.03 -25.96
N THR A 826 -10.70 34.86 -26.60
CA THR A 826 -9.51 34.02 -26.80
C THR A 826 -8.92 34.21 -28.18
N VAL A 827 -7.58 34.28 -28.28
CA VAL A 827 -6.84 34.37 -29.54
C VAL A 827 -5.81 33.25 -29.57
N THR A 828 -5.96 32.29 -30.49
CA THR A 828 -4.97 31.22 -30.65
C THR A 828 -3.66 31.77 -31.20
N LYS A 829 -2.54 31.45 -30.56
CA LYS A 829 -1.21 31.87 -30.97
C LYS A 829 -0.22 30.71 -30.97
N THR A 830 0.84 30.87 -31.73
CA THR A 830 2.00 29.97 -31.74
C THR A 830 3.14 30.62 -30.98
N ALA A 831 3.76 29.86 -30.06
CA ALA A 831 4.95 30.33 -29.36
C ALA A 831 6.17 30.38 -30.30
N GLY A 832 6.98 31.42 -30.15
CA GLY A 832 8.35 31.43 -30.68
C GLY A 832 9.28 30.51 -29.87
N THR A 833 10.52 30.37 -30.32
CA THR A 833 11.58 29.63 -29.63
C THR A 833 12.72 30.56 -29.23
N THR A 834 13.56 30.12 -28.31
CA THR A 834 14.79 30.83 -27.90
C THR A 834 16.01 30.00 -28.30
N THR A 835 17.12 30.65 -28.66
CA THR A 835 18.39 29.97 -28.97
C THR A 835 19.44 30.14 -27.88
N ALA A 836 19.16 30.96 -26.85
CA ALA A 836 20.08 31.21 -25.76
C ALA A 836 20.40 29.93 -24.96
N ALA A 837 21.69 29.73 -24.68
CA ALA A 837 22.19 28.58 -23.92
C ALA A 837 21.65 28.57 -22.48
N SER A 838 21.51 27.37 -21.90
CA SER A 838 21.19 27.21 -20.48
C SER A 838 22.37 27.67 -19.61
N ILE A 839 22.06 28.30 -18.47
CA ILE A 839 23.05 28.80 -17.51
C ILE A 839 23.15 27.92 -16.26
N ILE A 840 22.34 26.87 -16.15
CA ILE A 840 22.18 26.09 -14.92
C ILE A 840 23.51 25.49 -14.47
N ASN A 841 24.18 24.71 -15.32
CA ASN A 841 25.48 24.11 -14.98
C ASN A 841 26.56 25.17 -14.65
N ARG A 842 26.47 26.37 -15.21
CA ARG A 842 27.43 27.46 -14.95
C ARG A 842 27.15 28.21 -13.66
N SER A 843 25.89 28.31 -13.28
CA SER A 843 25.47 29.08 -12.10
C SER A 843 25.52 28.22 -10.84
N PHE A 844 25.18 26.94 -10.96
CA PHE A 844 24.87 26.08 -9.82
C PHE A 844 26.02 25.97 -8.82
N GLU A 845 27.22 25.54 -9.25
CA GLU A 845 28.35 25.42 -8.32
C GLU A 845 28.68 26.75 -7.65
N LYS A 846 28.77 27.82 -8.44
CA LYS A 846 29.12 29.15 -7.95
C LYS A 846 28.13 29.62 -6.88
N ASP A 847 26.83 29.55 -7.18
CA ASP A 847 25.79 30.06 -6.31
C ASP A 847 25.58 29.15 -5.08
N LEU A 848 25.64 27.83 -5.26
CA LEU A 848 25.54 26.86 -4.17
C LEU A 848 26.72 26.96 -3.21
N ASN A 849 27.96 27.04 -3.70
CA ASN A 849 29.14 27.17 -2.83
C ASN A 849 29.10 28.48 -2.02
N ALA A 850 28.64 29.58 -2.64
CA ALA A 850 28.45 30.84 -1.94
C ALA A 850 27.41 30.73 -0.81
N TYR A 851 26.30 30.01 -1.04
CA TYR A 851 25.29 29.73 -0.03
C TYR A 851 25.84 28.83 1.10
N LEU A 852 26.48 27.70 0.75
CA LEU A 852 26.97 26.72 1.72
C LEU A 852 28.08 27.29 2.62
N GLY A 853 28.85 28.27 2.14
CA GLY A 853 29.82 29.00 2.98
C GLY A 853 29.20 29.72 4.18
N GLY A 854 27.89 29.96 4.17
CA GLY A 854 27.11 30.53 5.28
C GLY A 854 26.40 29.51 6.17
N THR A 855 26.58 28.20 5.93
CA THR A 855 25.92 27.11 6.68
C THR A 855 26.93 26.31 7.51
N SER A 856 26.46 25.50 8.46
CA SER A 856 27.33 24.65 9.29
C SER A 856 26.85 23.19 9.33
N GLY A 857 27.76 22.23 9.57
CA GLY A 857 27.43 20.83 9.87
C GLY A 857 27.26 19.89 8.67
N GLY A 858 27.00 20.39 7.46
CA GLY A 858 26.92 19.61 6.21
C GLY A 858 28.17 19.70 5.32
N ALA A 859 28.12 19.10 4.14
CA ALA A 859 29.11 19.36 3.09
C ALA A 859 29.15 20.86 2.74
N GLY A 860 30.33 21.48 2.78
CA GLY A 860 30.50 22.93 2.57
C GLY A 860 30.60 23.39 1.12
N SER A 861 30.46 22.49 0.15
CA SER A 861 30.54 22.80 -1.29
C SER A 861 29.93 21.69 -2.15
N LEU A 862 29.66 21.97 -3.43
CA LEU A 862 29.24 20.98 -4.42
C LEU A 862 30.26 19.83 -4.52
N GLN A 863 31.56 20.14 -4.56
CA GLN A 863 32.62 19.13 -4.54
C GLN A 863 32.55 18.26 -3.27
N GLY A 864 32.23 18.86 -2.12
CA GLY A 864 32.03 18.13 -0.86
C GLY A 864 30.86 17.14 -0.94
N ILE A 865 29.75 17.53 -1.57
CA ILE A 865 28.59 16.66 -1.81
C ILE A 865 28.98 15.50 -2.73
N VAL A 866 29.62 15.78 -3.86
CA VAL A 866 30.07 14.76 -4.82
C VAL A 866 31.01 13.75 -4.17
N ASN A 867 31.94 14.23 -3.34
CA ASN A 867 32.87 13.39 -2.59
C ASN A 867 32.15 12.54 -1.55
N TYR A 868 31.18 13.11 -0.82
CA TYR A 868 30.37 12.36 0.14
C TYR A 868 29.62 11.22 -0.53
N ASN A 869 28.92 11.51 -1.64
CA ASN A 869 28.16 10.50 -2.38
C ASN A 869 29.06 9.38 -2.93
N THR A 870 30.24 9.74 -3.44
CA THR A 870 31.25 8.77 -3.91
C THR A 870 31.74 7.86 -2.78
N ALA A 871 31.93 8.41 -1.57
CA ALA A 871 32.33 7.65 -0.40
C ALA A 871 31.19 6.81 0.21
N ASN A 872 29.93 7.17 -0.06
CA ASN A 872 28.73 6.54 0.48
C ASN A 872 27.76 6.15 -0.65
N PRO A 873 28.17 5.24 -1.56
CA PRO A 873 27.41 4.99 -2.78
C PRO A 873 26.03 4.42 -2.48
N VAL A 874 25.87 3.59 -1.45
CA VAL A 874 24.59 2.94 -1.11
C VAL A 874 23.51 3.98 -0.83
N GLU A 875 23.82 5.03 -0.06
CA GLU A 875 22.89 6.10 0.29
C GLU A 875 22.83 7.24 -0.74
N GLY A 876 23.97 7.64 -1.31
CA GLY A 876 24.06 8.85 -2.14
C GLY A 876 23.97 8.62 -3.65
N LEU A 877 24.10 7.38 -4.14
CA LEU A 877 24.23 7.06 -5.57
C LEU A 877 23.25 5.98 -6.04
N LYS A 878 22.00 6.01 -5.57
CA LYS A 878 20.96 5.14 -6.13
C LYS A 878 20.76 5.41 -7.63
N TYR A 879 20.70 6.69 -8.00
CA TYR A 879 20.45 7.16 -9.37
C TYR A 879 21.68 7.80 -10.03
N GLN A 880 22.87 7.56 -9.48
CA GLN A 880 24.11 8.25 -9.86
C GLN A 880 24.09 9.75 -9.49
N GLN A 881 25.01 10.54 -10.05
CA GLN A 881 25.18 11.97 -9.76
C GLN A 881 25.81 12.77 -10.93
N GLY A 882 25.52 12.36 -12.16
CA GLY A 882 26.16 12.88 -13.38
C GLY A 882 25.94 14.37 -13.60
N GLN A 883 24.78 14.91 -13.19
CA GLN A 883 24.51 16.36 -13.29
C GLN A 883 25.34 17.15 -12.28
N LEU A 884 25.50 16.65 -11.04
CA LEU A 884 26.38 17.29 -10.05
C LEU A 884 27.83 17.33 -10.55
N VAL A 885 28.32 16.22 -11.12
CA VAL A 885 29.68 16.16 -11.69
C VAL A 885 29.81 17.11 -12.89
N GLY A 886 28.81 17.16 -13.76
CA GLY A 886 28.79 18.05 -14.93
C GLY A 886 28.72 19.55 -14.58
N ALA A 887 28.28 19.89 -13.37
CA ALA A 887 28.25 21.26 -12.85
C ALA A 887 29.54 21.67 -12.12
N LEU A 888 30.51 20.77 -11.91
CA LEU A 888 31.78 21.11 -11.29
C LEU A 888 32.70 21.88 -12.24
N SER A 889 33.31 22.94 -11.72
CA SER A 889 34.27 23.83 -12.40
C SER A 889 33.81 24.29 -13.78
N PRO A 890 32.61 24.87 -13.92
CA PRO A 890 32.09 25.25 -15.22
C PRO A 890 32.83 26.48 -15.77
N ASP A 891 32.87 26.62 -17.10
CA ASP A 891 33.35 27.85 -17.73
C ASP A 891 32.35 28.99 -17.49
N LEU A 892 32.78 30.00 -16.72
CA LEU A 892 31.98 31.16 -16.35
C LEU A 892 32.09 32.32 -17.34
N SER A 893 32.97 32.26 -18.34
CA SER A 893 33.26 33.38 -19.25
C SER A 893 32.02 33.88 -20.01
N ALA A 894 31.14 32.96 -20.41
CA ALA A 894 29.89 33.26 -21.12
C ALA A 894 28.69 33.49 -20.18
N LEU A 895 28.81 33.24 -18.86
CA LEU A 895 27.66 33.22 -17.95
C LEU A 895 26.85 34.53 -17.99
N ALA A 896 27.53 35.68 -17.95
CA ALA A 896 26.87 36.98 -17.98
C ALA A 896 26.13 37.23 -19.31
N ALA A 897 26.77 36.88 -20.44
CA ALA A 897 26.19 37.06 -21.77
C ALA A 897 25.00 36.12 -22.00
N ASP A 898 25.12 34.84 -21.63
CA ASP A 898 24.06 33.84 -21.75
C ASP A 898 22.87 34.13 -20.84
N THR A 899 23.13 34.66 -19.63
CA THR A 899 22.07 35.13 -18.72
C THR A 899 21.28 36.28 -19.35
N ALA A 900 21.97 37.29 -19.88
CA ALA A 900 21.33 38.45 -20.52
C ALA A 900 20.56 38.05 -21.79
N ALA A 901 21.16 37.21 -22.64
CA ALA A 901 20.55 36.71 -23.86
C ALA A 901 19.32 35.83 -23.56
N GLY A 902 19.44 34.91 -22.60
CA GLY A 902 18.35 34.05 -22.14
C GLY A 902 17.16 34.85 -21.65
N LYS A 903 17.40 35.87 -20.82
CA LYS A 903 16.34 36.74 -20.31
C LYS A 903 15.68 37.55 -21.44
N SER A 904 16.48 38.22 -22.27
CA SER A 904 15.99 39.09 -23.33
C SER A 904 15.22 38.34 -24.42
N GLN A 905 15.76 37.21 -24.92
CA GLN A 905 15.08 36.40 -25.94
C GLN A 905 13.77 35.80 -25.42
N SER A 906 13.77 35.29 -24.20
CA SER A 906 12.58 34.69 -23.59
C SER A 906 11.49 35.75 -23.35
N ALA A 907 11.87 36.93 -22.83
CA ALA A 907 10.96 38.06 -22.71
C ALA A 907 10.37 38.46 -24.07
N GLY A 908 11.19 38.52 -25.12
CA GLY A 908 10.73 38.82 -26.49
C GLY A 908 9.68 37.83 -27.02
N VAL A 909 9.81 36.53 -26.72
CA VAL A 909 8.79 35.52 -27.06
C VAL A 909 7.47 35.83 -26.34
N LEU A 910 7.51 36.07 -25.04
CA LEU A 910 6.31 36.31 -24.22
C LEU A 910 5.65 37.65 -24.55
N ASP A 911 6.43 38.70 -24.74
CA ASP A 911 5.95 40.04 -25.10
C ASP A 911 5.30 40.05 -26.48
N THR A 912 5.77 39.22 -27.42
CA THR A 912 5.10 39.03 -28.71
C THR A 912 3.72 38.41 -28.53
N LEU A 913 3.60 37.41 -27.66
CA LEU A 913 2.31 36.80 -27.32
C LEU A 913 1.38 37.80 -26.60
N LEU A 914 1.94 38.63 -25.72
CA LEU A 914 1.25 39.66 -24.92
C LEU A 914 1.14 41.05 -25.58
N SER A 915 1.45 41.14 -26.87
CA SER A 915 1.45 42.42 -27.62
C SER A 915 0.06 43.01 -27.78
N ASP A 916 -0.92 42.16 -28.11
CA ASP A 916 -2.35 42.49 -28.20
C ASP A 916 -3.22 41.63 -27.28
N THR A 917 -2.62 40.97 -26.27
CA THR A 917 -3.35 40.16 -25.28
C THR A 917 -2.93 40.52 -23.85
N ASP A 918 -3.79 40.26 -22.88
CA ASP A 918 -3.59 40.58 -21.47
C ASP A 918 -2.87 39.46 -20.70
N VAL A 919 -3.13 38.20 -21.07
CA VAL A 919 -2.61 37.01 -20.38
C VAL A 919 -2.46 35.85 -21.37
N ILE A 920 -1.46 35.00 -21.18
CA ILE A 920 -1.27 33.77 -21.97
C ILE A 920 -1.86 32.60 -21.17
N LEU A 921 -2.60 31.73 -21.83
CA LEU A 921 -3.10 30.46 -21.31
C LEU A 921 -2.40 29.30 -22.02
N VAL A 922 -1.86 28.37 -21.23
CA VAL A 922 -1.24 27.13 -21.70
C VAL A 922 -1.73 25.92 -20.91
N PRO A 923 -1.79 24.72 -21.51
CA PRO A 923 -1.98 23.48 -20.75
C PRO A 923 -0.80 23.23 -19.80
N SER A 924 -1.03 22.50 -18.71
CA SER A 924 0.06 21.99 -17.85
C SER A 924 1.09 21.20 -18.67
N GLY A 925 2.37 21.32 -18.31
CA GLY A 925 3.50 20.72 -19.04
C GLY A 925 3.96 21.52 -20.26
N SER A 926 3.42 22.71 -20.52
CA SER A 926 3.89 23.57 -21.61
C SER A 926 5.30 24.10 -21.36
N THR A 927 6.18 23.97 -22.36
CA THR A 927 7.54 24.52 -22.34
C THR A 927 7.59 26.06 -22.27
N LEU A 928 6.47 26.75 -22.50
CA LEU A 928 6.37 28.19 -22.31
C LEU A 928 6.55 28.60 -20.84
N VAL A 929 6.29 27.70 -19.88
CA VAL A 929 6.57 27.97 -18.47
C VAL A 929 8.08 28.15 -18.27
N ASN A 930 8.91 27.25 -18.81
CA ASN A 930 10.36 27.38 -18.76
C ASN A 930 10.85 28.69 -19.42
N ILE A 931 10.20 29.12 -20.52
CA ILE A 931 10.49 30.42 -21.16
C ILE A 931 10.13 31.58 -20.21
N ALA A 932 9.00 31.51 -19.50
CA ALA A 932 8.64 32.48 -18.47
C ALA A 932 9.63 32.51 -17.30
N ASP A 933 10.16 31.37 -16.89
CA ASP A 933 11.17 31.28 -15.83
C ASP A 933 12.45 31.99 -16.25
N ARG A 934 12.92 31.75 -17.48
CA ARG A 934 14.10 32.41 -18.05
C ARG A 934 13.90 33.91 -18.25
N ALA A 935 12.71 34.34 -18.64
CA ALA A 935 12.36 35.76 -18.75
C ALA A 935 12.23 36.43 -17.37
N GLY A 936 11.95 35.64 -16.33
CA GLY A 936 11.61 36.09 -14.99
C GLY A 936 10.17 36.57 -14.86
N TYR A 937 9.25 36.13 -15.72
CA TYR A 937 7.83 36.53 -15.74
C TYR A 937 7.00 35.69 -14.76
N PRO A 938 5.89 36.19 -14.22
CA PRO A 938 5.06 35.43 -13.29
C PRO A 938 4.19 34.39 -14.00
N VAL A 939 4.03 33.24 -13.36
CA VAL A 939 3.23 32.10 -13.85
C VAL A 939 2.31 31.63 -12.73
N LEU A 940 1.03 31.39 -13.04
CA LEU A 940 0.02 30.90 -12.11
C LEU A 940 -0.63 29.65 -12.69
N THR A 941 -0.53 28.51 -12.00
CA THR A 941 -1.30 27.31 -12.36
C THR A 941 -2.55 27.18 -11.51
N VAL A 942 -3.64 26.71 -12.13
CA VAL A 942 -4.95 26.53 -11.50
C VAL A 942 -5.54 25.18 -11.94
N PRO A 943 -6.15 24.39 -11.04
CA PRO A 943 -6.89 23.18 -11.41
C PRO A 943 -7.99 23.49 -12.43
N ALA A 944 -8.15 22.63 -13.43
CA ALA A 944 -9.02 22.88 -14.58
C ALA A 944 -9.99 21.73 -14.89
N ALA A 945 -9.58 20.48 -14.67
CA ALA A 945 -10.42 19.31 -14.88
C ALA A 945 -9.83 18.08 -14.13
N TYR A 946 -10.49 16.94 -14.31
CA TYR A 946 -10.01 15.62 -13.88
C TYR A 946 -10.15 14.63 -15.02
N GLY A 947 -9.27 13.63 -15.04
CA GLY A 947 -9.42 12.49 -15.93
C GLY A 947 -10.73 11.72 -15.67
N THR A 948 -11.16 10.98 -16.67
CA THR A 948 -12.37 10.14 -16.63
C THR A 948 -12.06 8.75 -17.13
N GLY A 949 -12.82 7.75 -16.68
CA GLY A 949 -12.67 6.36 -17.11
C GLY A 949 -11.24 5.86 -16.91
N GLY A 950 -10.60 5.36 -17.96
CA GLY A 950 -9.28 4.73 -17.87
C GLY A 950 -8.12 5.67 -17.52
N SER A 951 -8.28 6.99 -17.58
CA SER A 951 -7.27 7.94 -17.10
C SER A 951 -7.28 8.12 -15.57
N GLY A 952 -8.27 7.53 -14.90
CA GLY A 952 -8.50 7.75 -13.48
C GLY A 952 -8.99 9.16 -13.19
N ARG A 953 -9.29 9.45 -11.92
CA ARG A 953 -9.60 10.81 -11.44
C ARG A 953 -8.32 11.63 -11.17
N ASN A 954 -7.37 11.60 -12.10
CA ASN A 954 -6.14 12.39 -11.99
C ASN A 954 -6.37 13.87 -12.31
N PRO A 955 -5.78 14.83 -11.56
CA PRO A 955 -5.95 16.25 -11.82
C PRO A 955 -5.41 16.67 -13.20
N ILE A 956 -6.08 17.66 -13.80
CA ILE A 956 -5.64 18.35 -15.01
C ILE A 956 -5.60 19.85 -14.68
N GLY A 957 -4.44 20.48 -14.84
CA GLY A 957 -4.25 21.91 -14.63
C GLY A 957 -4.13 22.71 -15.92
N VAL A 958 -4.21 24.04 -15.78
CA VAL A 958 -3.80 25.01 -16.80
C VAL A 958 -2.96 26.10 -16.16
N SER A 959 -2.09 26.72 -16.95
CA SER A 959 -1.22 27.80 -16.46
C SER A 959 -1.49 29.10 -17.21
N PHE A 960 -1.54 30.18 -16.44
CA PHE A 960 -1.61 31.56 -16.91
C PHE A 960 -0.22 32.19 -16.79
N ILE A 961 0.23 32.89 -17.83
CA ILE A 961 1.50 33.64 -17.83
C ILE A 961 1.19 35.12 -18.01
N GLY A 962 1.68 35.94 -17.08
CA GLY A 962 1.51 37.39 -17.08
C GLY A 962 2.76 38.14 -17.53
N LYS A 963 2.64 39.47 -17.65
CA LYS A 963 3.82 40.36 -17.82
C LYS A 963 4.63 40.40 -16.52
N ALA A 964 5.92 40.73 -16.62
CA ALA A 964 6.76 41.02 -15.45
C ALA A 964 6.10 42.06 -14.53
N ASN A 965 6.12 41.79 -13.22
CA ASN A 965 5.45 42.54 -12.16
C ASN A 965 3.92 42.65 -12.30
N GLY A 966 3.31 41.73 -13.07
CA GLY A 966 1.89 41.67 -13.35
C GLY A 966 1.09 40.74 -12.44
N GLU A 967 1.61 40.36 -11.27
CA GLU A 967 1.03 39.33 -10.38
C GLU A 967 -0.40 39.66 -9.98
N ALA A 968 -0.72 40.93 -9.71
CA ALA A 968 -2.08 41.33 -9.34
C ALA A 968 -3.10 41.02 -10.47
N ALA A 969 -2.75 41.34 -11.72
CA ALA A 969 -3.61 41.05 -12.86
C ALA A 969 -3.70 39.53 -13.14
N LEU A 970 -2.57 38.83 -12.98
CA LEU A 970 -2.50 37.38 -13.15
C LEU A 970 -3.35 36.64 -12.12
N LEU A 971 -3.24 37.00 -10.84
CA LEU A 971 -4.04 36.46 -9.74
C LEU A 971 -5.52 36.73 -9.94
N ASN A 972 -5.90 37.93 -10.38
CA ASN A 972 -7.30 38.22 -10.69
C ASN A 972 -7.82 37.38 -11.86
N SER A 973 -6.99 37.13 -12.87
CA SER A 973 -7.37 36.29 -14.02
C SER A 973 -7.57 34.84 -13.62
N GLY A 974 -6.63 34.26 -12.85
CA GLY A 974 -6.75 32.91 -12.32
C GLY A 974 -7.90 32.75 -11.33
N TYR A 975 -8.14 33.74 -10.46
CA TYR A 975 -9.25 33.70 -9.51
C TYR A 975 -10.60 33.77 -10.22
N ALA A 976 -10.75 34.62 -11.24
CA ALA A 976 -11.97 34.63 -12.07
C ALA A 976 -12.26 33.25 -12.67
N PHE A 977 -11.23 32.59 -13.23
CA PHE A 977 -11.34 31.25 -13.78
C PHE A 977 -11.67 30.19 -12.70
N GLU A 978 -10.97 30.22 -11.57
CA GLU A 978 -11.20 29.32 -10.44
C GLU A 978 -12.64 29.43 -9.94
N GLN A 979 -13.14 30.65 -9.70
CA GLN A 979 -14.49 30.86 -9.18
C GLN A 979 -15.59 30.47 -10.17
N ALA A 980 -15.32 30.58 -11.48
CA ALA A 980 -16.26 30.14 -12.51
C ALA A 980 -16.36 28.61 -12.64
N THR A 981 -15.31 27.89 -12.26
CA THR A 981 -15.19 26.45 -12.50
C THR A 981 -15.35 25.63 -11.23
N ASN A 982 -14.75 26.06 -10.11
CA ASN A 982 -14.73 25.40 -8.81
C ASN A 982 -14.47 23.88 -8.89
N VAL A 983 -13.52 23.49 -9.74
CA VAL A 983 -13.32 22.09 -10.13
C VAL A 983 -12.48 21.29 -9.16
N ARG A 984 -11.63 21.92 -8.32
CA ARG A 984 -10.69 21.22 -7.44
C ARG A 984 -11.43 20.23 -6.53
N LYS A 985 -10.91 19.00 -6.49
CA LYS A 985 -11.30 17.90 -5.61
C LYS A 985 -10.15 17.55 -4.67
N ALA A 986 -10.49 17.16 -3.45
CA ALA A 986 -9.53 16.64 -2.48
C ALA A 986 -8.98 15.27 -2.92
N PRO A 987 -7.75 14.91 -2.54
CA PRO A 987 -7.21 13.56 -2.77
C PRO A 987 -8.14 12.45 -2.29
N SER A 988 -8.81 12.63 -1.14
CA SER A 988 -9.77 11.66 -0.64
C SER A 988 -10.96 11.41 -1.56
N ASP A 989 -11.38 12.37 -2.39
CA ASP A 989 -12.40 12.19 -3.44
C ASP A 989 -11.83 11.54 -4.69
N THR A 990 -10.63 11.95 -5.10
CA THR A 990 -10.03 11.39 -6.32
C THR A 990 -9.54 9.95 -6.14
N ASN A 991 -9.13 9.60 -4.93
CA ASN A 991 -8.48 8.34 -4.57
C ASN A 991 -8.99 7.80 -3.22
N PRO A 992 -10.29 7.50 -3.11
CA PRO A 992 -10.91 7.12 -1.84
C PRO A 992 -10.23 5.90 -1.23
N SER A 993 -9.75 4.96 -2.04
CA SER A 993 -9.14 3.74 -1.53
C SER A 993 -7.90 3.94 -0.66
N MET A 994 -7.10 4.97 -0.95
CA MET A 994 -5.91 5.30 -0.16
C MET A 994 -6.23 6.16 1.07
N PHE A 995 -7.36 6.88 1.08
CA PHE A 995 -7.71 7.86 2.11
C PHE A 995 -8.94 7.51 2.95
N ARG A 996 -9.67 6.42 2.62
CA ARG A 996 -10.92 6.06 3.32
C ARG A 996 -10.72 5.74 4.80
N CYS A 997 -9.49 5.47 5.22
CA CYS A 997 -9.16 5.17 6.60
C CYS A 997 -8.40 6.29 7.30
N VAL A 998 -8.22 7.43 6.62
CA VAL A 998 -7.59 8.61 7.19
C VAL A 998 -8.66 9.44 7.90
N PRO A 999 -8.60 9.59 9.24
CA PRO A 999 -9.56 10.41 9.96
C PRO A 999 -9.65 11.84 9.42
N GLY A 1000 -10.87 12.36 9.29
CA GLY A 1000 -11.12 13.71 8.74
C GLY A 1000 -10.96 13.82 7.22
N SER A 1001 -10.74 12.71 6.51
CA SER A 1001 -10.92 12.65 5.05
C SER A 1001 -12.40 12.69 4.67
N PHE A 1002 -12.70 13.10 3.43
CA PHE A 1002 -14.09 13.15 2.94
C PHE A 1002 -14.76 11.76 2.92
N PHE A 1003 -13.97 10.71 2.68
CA PHE A 1003 -14.42 9.32 2.54
C PHE A 1003 -14.07 8.46 3.76
N PHE A 1004 -13.93 9.05 4.94
CA PHE A 1004 -13.59 8.28 6.13
C PHE A 1004 -14.69 7.24 6.46
N SER A 1005 -14.37 5.96 6.31
CA SER A 1005 -15.26 4.81 6.52
C SER A 1005 -14.56 3.74 7.35
N PRO A 1006 -14.59 3.83 8.70
CA PRO A 1006 -13.82 2.95 9.57
C PRO A 1006 -14.21 1.47 9.45
N HIS A 1007 -15.43 1.16 8.98
CA HIS A 1007 -15.91 -0.23 8.82
C HIS A 1007 -15.25 -0.99 7.68
N HIS A 1008 -14.74 -0.28 6.69
CA HIS A 1008 -14.02 -0.88 5.56
C HIS A 1008 -12.51 -0.79 5.73
N CYS A 1009 -12.03 -0.42 6.92
CA CYS A 1009 -10.61 -0.32 7.22
C CYS A 1009 -10.06 -1.64 7.71
N HIS A 1010 -8.93 -2.05 7.16
CA HIS A 1010 -8.28 -3.29 7.53
C HIS A 1010 -7.52 -3.15 8.86
N PRO A 1011 -7.24 -4.26 9.58
CA PRO A 1011 -6.35 -4.28 10.75
C PRO A 1011 -4.94 -3.81 10.37
N GLY A 1012 -4.69 -2.50 10.48
CA GLY A 1012 -3.49 -1.80 9.98
C GLY A 1012 -3.80 -0.46 9.32
N ASP A 1013 -5.01 -0.27 8.79
CA ASP A 1013 -5.51 1.01 8.32
C ASP A 1013 -6.07 1.88 9.46
N LEU A 1014 -6.48 1.24 10.57
CA LEU A 1014 -6.88 1.90 11.81
C LEU A 1014 -5.73 1.89 12.80
N LEU A 1015 -5.40 3.06 13.36
CA LEU A 1015 -4.23 3.34 14.18
C LEU A 1015 -4.27 2.76 15.61
N SER A 1016 -4.88 1.59 15.83
CA SER A 1016 -4.79 0.89 17.11
C SER A 1016 -4.76 -0.63 16.97
N PRO A 1017 -3.80 -1.34 17.61
CA PRO A 1017 -3.77 -2.81 17.68
C PRO A 1017 -4.95 -3.42 18.46
N THR A 1018 -5.90 -2.60 18.93
CA THR A 1018 -7.13 -3.02 19.61
C THR A 1018 -8.41 -2.72 18.84
N ALA A 1019 -8.34 -2.25 17.60
CA ALA A 1019 -9.53 -2.09 16.77
C ALA A 1019 -10.04 -3.46 16.27
N ASN A 1020 -10.65 -4.24 17.16
CA ASN A 1020 -11.87 -4.93 16.76
C ASN A 1020 -12.77 -3.83 16.23
N GLY A 1021 -12.94 -3.76 14.90
CA GLY A 1021 -13.65 -2.67 14.27
C GLY A 1021 -15.01 -2.42 14.95
N PRO A 1022 -15.43 -1.17 15.14
CA PRO A 1022 -16.81 -0.91 15.53
C PRO A 1022 -17.74 -1.52 14.47
N VAL A 1023 -18.76 -2.25 14.91
CA VAL A 1023 -19.93 -2.56 14.09
C VAL A 1023 -20.82 -1.32 14.17
N GLU A 1024 -20.95 -0.55 13.09
CA GLU A 1024 -22.10 0.35 12.96
C GLU A 1024 -23.23 -0.38 12.24
N THR A 1025 -24.43 -0.24 12.78
CA THR A 1025 -25.68 -0.66 12.15
C THR A 1025 -26.43 0.62 11.79
N PRO A 1026 -26.63 0.96 10.50
CA PRO A 1026 -27.37 2.15 10.15
C PRO A 1026 -28.88 1.89 10.32
N VAL A 1027 -29.56 2.73 11.11
CA VAL A 1027 -31.02 2.81 11.13
C VAL A 1027 -31.43 4.28 11.22
N ALA A 1028 -32.28 4.74 10.29
CA ALA A 1028 -33.01 5.99 10.45
C ALA A 1028 -34.37 5.69 11.12
N GLY A 1029 -34.58 6.20 12.34
CA GLY A 1029 -35.84 6.07 13.08
C GLY A 1029 -35.77 6.78 14.43
N ASP A 1030 -36.91 7.31 14.89
CA ASP A 1030 -37.02 7.98 16.20
C ASP A 1030 -36.58 7.03 17.33
N VAL A 1031 -35.73 7.53 18.23
CA VAL A 1031 -34.93 6.73 19.16
C VAL A 1031 -35.77 6.04 20.25
N GLY A 1032 -35.82 4.71 20.13
CA GLY A 1032 -36.01 3.75 21.21
C GLY A 1032 -35.45 2.39 20.80
N GLY A 1033 -34.49 1.85 21.55
CA GLY A 1033 -33.85 0.55 21.27
C GLY A 1033 -33.80 -0.34 22.51
N SER A 1034 -34.12 -1.62 22.33
CA SER A 1034 -34.02 -2.67 23.35
C SER A 1034 -32.71 -3.44 23.16
N VAL A 1035 -31.88 -3.50 24.20
CA VAL A 1035 -30.72 -4.40 24.25
C VAL A 1035 -31.18 -5.74 24.85
N PRO A 1036 -30.96 -6.90 24.19
CA PRO A 1036 -31.30 -8.20 24.76
C PRO A 1036 -30.66 -8.38 26.13
N ALA A 1037 -31.37 -8.99 27.06
CA ALA A 1037 -30.84 -9.13 28.41
C ALA A 1037 -29.65 -10.09 28.43
N THR A 1038 -28.50 -9.62 28.94
CA THR A 1038 -27.36 -10.50 29.20
C THR A 1038 -27.64 -11.30 30.46
N LEU A 1039 -27.72 -12.62 30.35
CA LEU A 1039 -27.79 -13.55 31.49
C LEU A 1039 -26.51 -14.38 31.56
N SER A 1040 -25.85 -14.39 32.71
CA SER A 1040 -24.69 -15.26 32.97
C SER A 1040 -24.76 -15.84 34.38
N LEU A 1041 -24.62 -17.16 34.46
CA LEU A 1041 -24.59 -17.92 35.72
C LEU A 1041 -23.30 -18.73 35.77
N VAL A 1042 -22.50 -18.53 36.81
CA VAL A 1042 -21.29 -19.32 37.07
C VAL A 1042 -21.41 -19.99 38.43
N LEU A 1043 -21.43 -21.32 38.47
CA LEU A 1043 -21.43 -22.07 39.72
C LEU A 1043 -19.99 -22.18 40.28
N GLY A 1044 -19.87 -22.05 41.60
CA GLY A 1044 -18.60 -22.12 42.32
C GLY A 1044 -18.03 -23.53 42.35
N THR A 1045 -16.69 -23.60 42.36
CA THR A 1045 -15.92 -24.84 42.50
C THR A 1045 -15.21 -24.87 43.87
N PRO A 1046 -15.14 -26.03 44.56
CA PRO A 1046 -15.64 -27.35 44.16
C PRO A 1046 -17.17 -27.52 44.30
N ALA A 1047 -17.72 -28.59 43.73
CA ALA A 1047 -19.14 -28.94 43.91
C ALA A 1047 -19.48 -29.18 45.40
N ALA A 1048 -20.70 -28.83 45.81
CA ALA A 1048 -21.14 -29.03 47.19
C ALA A 1048 -21.10 -30.52 47.57
N THR A 1049 -20.44 -30.84 48.69
CA THR A 1049 -20.25 -32.22 49.16
C THR A 1049 -20.80 -32.36 50.58
N PHE A 1050 -21.65 -33.35 50.81
CA PHE A 1050 -22.11 -33.70 52.15
C PHE A 1050 -21.04 -34.46 52.92
N GLY A 1051 -21.05 -34.36 54.25
CA GLY A 1051 -20.31 -35.29 55.11
C GLY A 1051 -20.89 -36.71 55.07
N ALA A 1052 -20.23 -37.65 55.72
CA ALA A 1052 -20.69 -39.04 55.78
C ALA A 1052 -22.09 -39.16 56.44
N PHE A 1053 -23.00 -39.88 55.78
CA PHE A 1053 -24.30 -40.22 56.35
C PHE A 1053 -24.16 -41.31 57.42
N THR A 1054 -24.82 -41.11 58.55
CA THR A 1054 -24.78 -42.02 59.71
C THR A 1054 -26.01 -42.94 59.69
N PRO A 1055 -25.84 -44.27 59.57
CA PRO A 1055 -26.97 -45.21 59.63
C PRO A 1055 -27.65 -45.18 61.00
N GLY A 1056 -28.98 -45.37 61.03
CA GLY A 1056 -29.74 -45.52 62.28
C GLY A 1056 -30.09 -44.21 63.00
N VAL A 1057 -29.79 -43.05 62.42
CA VAL A 1057 -30.03 -41.73 63.04
C VAL A 1057 -30.80 -40.81 62.09
N THR A 1058 -31.95 -40.30 62.53
CA THR A 1058 -32.68 -39.25 61.80
C THR A 1058 -31.87 -37.95 61.85
N LYS A 1059 -31.40 -37.47 60.69
CA LYS A 1059 -30.57 -36.26 60.59
C LYS A 1059 -30.69 -35.58 59.24
N ASP A 1060 -30.68 -34.24 59.28
CA ASP A 1060 -30.51 -33.39 58.11
C ASP A 1060 -29.04 -33.09 57.86
N TYR A 1061 -28.57 -33.37 56.64
CA TYR A 1061 -27.23 -33.03 56.17
C TYR A 1061 -27.32 -31.84 55.24
N THR A 1062 -26.45 -30.85 55.43
CA THR A 1062 -26.41 -29.63 54.61
C THR A 1062 -25.05 -29.45 53.96
N ALA A 1063 -25.03 -28.98 52.71
CA ALA A 1063 -23.83 -28.57 51.98
C ALA A 1063 -24.12 -27.28 51.22
N ASN A 1064 -23.11 -26.45 50.96
CA ASN A 1064 -23.28 -25.18 50.27
C ASN A 1064 -22.30 -25.05 49.10
N THR A 1065 -22.71 -24.35 48.05
CA THR A 1065 -21.80 -23.73 47.05
C THR A 1065 -22.26 -22.30 46.77
N THR A 1066 -21.50 -21.57 45.95
CA THR A 1066 -21.86 -20.23 45.49
C THR A 1066 -22.26 -20.25 44.01
N ALA A 1067 -23.10 -19.32 43.59
CA ALA A 1067 -23.36 -19.02 42.21
C ALA A 1067 -23.16 -17.52 41.98
N THR A 1068 -22.39 -17.14 40.97
CA THR A 1068 -22.22 -15.75 40.55
C THR A 1068 -23.21 -15.45 39.43
N VAL A 1069 -24.07 -14.44 39.66
CA VAL A 1069 -25.13 -14.03 38.73
C VAL A 1069 -24.79 -12.67 38.12
N ILE A 1070 -24.88 -12.59 36.80
CA ILE A 1070 -24.88 -11.34 36.03
C ILE A 1070 -26.17 -11.32 35.24
N SER A 1071 -26.96 -10.25 35.40
CA SER A 1071 -28.16 -10.01 34.62
C SER A 1071 -28.31 -8.53 34.29
N THR A 1072 -28.62 -8.20 33.03
CA THR A 1072 -29.13 -6.86 32.68
C THR A 1072 -30.65 -6.81 32.63
N ALA A 1073 -31.35 -7.93 32.89
CA ALA A 1073 -32.81 -7.99 32.90
C ALA A 1073 -33.40 -7.34 34.16
N GLY A 1074 -34.59 -6.75 34.03
CA GLY A 1074 -35.37 -6.22 35.16
C GLY A 1074 -36.13 -7.28 35.96
N ASP A 1075 -36.07 -8.55 35.57
CA ASP A 1075 -36.94 -9.63 36.05
C ASP A 1075 -36.26 -11.02 36.07
N ALA A 1076 -34.93 -11.08 36.22
CA ALA A 1076 -34.22 -12.36 36.15
C ALA A 1076 -34.62 -13.32 37.29
N ALA A 1077 -34.70 -14.62 36.98
CA ALA A 1077 -35.02 -15.67 37.93
C ALA A 1077 -34.02 -16.84 37.83
N LEU A 1078 -33.48 -17.26 38.97
CA LEU A 1078 -32.63 -18.44 39.10
C LEU A 1078 -33.46 -19.62 39.62
N SER A 1079 -33.42 -20.72 38.89
CA SER A 1079 -34.12 -21.95 39.22
C SER A 1079 -33.19 -23.16 39.10
N VAL A 1080 -33.60 -24.28 39.70
CA VAL A 1080 -32.97 -25.59 39.55
C VAL A 1080 -34.03 -26.57 39.07
N SER A 1081 -33.69 -27.42 38.10
CA SER A 1081 -34.55 -28.53 37.70
C SER A 1081 -34.78 -29.47 38.88
N ASP A 1082 -35.93 -30.15 38.91
CA ASP A 1082 -36.33 -31.04 40.02
C ASP A 1082 -35.13 -31.87 40.53
N PRO A 1083 -34.65 -31.60 41.77
CA PRO A 1083 -33.40 -32.19 42.23
C PRO A 1083 -33.47 -33.70 42.41
N GLY A 1084 -34.67 -34.29 42.48
CA GLY A 1084 -34.87 -35.72 42.67
C GLY A 1084 -34.14 -36.27 43.89
N HIS A 1085 -33.59 -37.48 43.77
CA HIS A 1085 -32.93 -38.19 44.87
C HIS A 1085 -31.44 -38.39 44.60
N LEU A 1086 -30.63 -38.35 45.65
CA LEU A 1086 -29.23 -38.79 45.60
C LEU A 1086 -29.16 -40.30 45.34
N MET A 1087 -28.26 -40.70 44.43
CA MET A 1087 -28.16 -42.08 43.94
C MET A 1087 -26.80 -42.70 44.29
N ASN A 1088 -26.80 -43.93 44.79
CA ASN A 1088 -25.61 -44.79 44.88
C ASN A 1088 -25.83 -46.00 43.96
N GLY A 1089 -25.29 -45.92 42.74
CA GLY A 1089 -25.63 -46.86 41.65
C GLY A 1089 -27.11 -46.76 41.29
N THR A 1090 -27.82 -47.88 41.33
CA THR A 1090 -29.29 -47.94 41.09
C THR A 1090 -30.13 -47.65 42.33
N PHE A 1091 -29.51 -47.38 43.49
CA PHE A 1091 -30.21 -47.15 44.75
C PHE A 1091 -30.41 -45.67 45.03
N SER A 1092 -31.67 -45.23 45.15
CA SER A 1092 -32.07 -43.86 45.52
C SER A 1092 -32.32 -43.74 47.02
N LEU A 1093 -31.89 -42.64 47.63
CA LEU A 1093 -32.34 -42.30 48.98
C LEU A 1093 -33.85 -42.02 49.01
N PRO A 1094 -34.58 -42.40 50.07
CA PRO A 1094 -36.03 -42.20 50.15
C PRO A 1094 -36.46 -40.73 50.14
N SER A 1095 -35.74 -39.87 50.85
CA SER A 1095 -36.02 -38.42 50.86
C SER A 1095 -35.37 -37.72 49.66
N PRO A 1096 -36.07 -36.81 48.97
CA PRO A 1096 -35.49 -36.04 47.88
C PRO A 1096 -34.43 -35.05 48.38
N LEU A 1097 -33.51 -34.70 47.50
CA LEU A 1097 -32.53 -33.64 47.72
C LEU A 1097 -33.25 -32.29 47.67
N ALA A 1098 -33.17 -31.50 48.74
CA ALA A 1098 -33.69 -30.15 48.75
C ALA A 1098 -32.60 -29.15 48.34
N VAL A 1099 -32.96 -28.16 47.51
CA VAL A 1099 -32.07 -27.09 47.07
C VAL A 1099 -32.75 -25.74 47.33
N SER A 1100 -32.04 -24.82 47.95
CA SER A 1100 -32.52 -23.46 48.22
C SER A 1100 -31.47 -22.42 47.89
N PHE A 1101 -31.91 -21.23 47.49
CA PHE A 1101 -31.05 -20.11 47.14
C PHE A 1101 -31.17 -19.00 48.19
N SER A 1102 -30.07 -18.32 48.52
CA SER A 1102 -30.13 -17.09 49.33
C SER A 1102 -30.88 -15.97 48.61
N LYS A 1103 -30.93 -16.02 47.27
CA LYS A 1103 -31.72 -15.14 46.40
C LYS A 1103 -32.00 -15.86 45.09
N ALA A 1104 -33.26 -15.83 44.64
CA ALA A 1104 -33.70 -16.53 43.44
C ALA A 1104 -34.29 -15.61 42.36
N ALA A 1105 -34.48 -14.32 42.64
CA ALA A 1105 -35.07 -13.37 41.70
C ALA A 1105 -34.49 -11.96 41.85
N TRP A 1106 -34.51 -11.20 40.76
CA TRP A 1106 -33.99 -9.83 40.66
C TRP A 1106 -34.99 -8.92 39.96
N THR A 1107 -35.25 -7.76 40.54
CA THR A 1107 -36.15 -6.72 39.99
C THR A 1107 -35.40 -5.60 39.27
N GLY A 1108 -34.13 -5.83 38.91
CA GLY A 1108 -33.24 -4.86 38.27
C GLY A 1108 -31.88 -5.46 37.93
N PRO A 1109 -31.05 -4.77 37.12
CA PRO A 1109 -29.74 -5.26 36.70
C PRO A 1109 -28.81 -5.57 37.88
N VAL A 1110 -28.06 -6.66 37.77
CA VAL A 1110 -27.07 -7.09 38.75
C VAL A 1110 -25.78 -7.55 38.08
N SER A 1111 -24.66 -7.24 38.73
CA SER A 1111 -23.32 -7.58 38.23
C SER A 1111 -22.53 -8.28 39.33
N ASN A 1112 -22.13 -9.52 39.06
CA ASN A 1112 -21.33 -10.36 39.94
C ASN A 1112 -21.96 -10.59 41.33
N GLU A 1113 -23.29 -10.63 41.43
CA GLU A 1113 -23.94 -10.90 42.72
C GLU A 1113 -23.72 -12.37 43.10
N LEU A 1114 -23.26 -12.60 44.33
CA LEU A 1114 -23.04 -13.93 44.87
C LEU A 1114 -24.31 -14.45 45.53
N VAL A 1115 -24.80 -15.58 45.04
CA VAL A 1115 -25.92 -16.34 45.60
C VAL A 1115 -25.38 -17.58 46.28
N THR A 1116 -25.72 -17.81 47.54
CA THR A 1116 -25.45 -19.09 48.21
C THR A 1116 -26.50 -20.11 47.77
N VAL A 1117 -26.04 -21.25 47.26
CA VAL A 1117 -26.88 -22.41 46.95
C VAL A 1117 -26.69 -23.44 48.06
N THR A 1118 -27.75 -23.70 48.81
CA THR A 1118 -27.77 -24.65 49.92
C THR A 1118 -28.47 -25.93 49.49
N PHE A 1119 -27.81 -27.05 49.72
CA PHE A 1119 -28.31 -28.40 49.51
C PHE A 1119 -28.61 -29.02 50.87
N LYS A 1120 -29.73 -29.73 50.97
CA LYS A 1120 -30.15 -30.44 52.18
C LYS A 1120 -30.62 -31.83 51.82
N GLN A 1121 -30.02 -32.84 52.45
CA GLN A 1121 -30.45 -34.23 52.37
C GLN A 1121 -30.92 -34.70 53.75
N HIS A 1122 -32.19 -35.08 53.85
CA HIS A 1122 -32.72 -35.75 55.04
C HIS A 1122 -32.43 -37.26 54.96
N ILE A 1123 -32.02 -37.86 56.06
CA ILE A 1123 -31.91 -39.31 56.25
C ILE A 1123 -32.68 -39.65 57.52
N ASP A 1124 -33.67 -40.54 57.45
CA ASP A 1124 -34.36 -41.06 58.63
C ASP A 1124 -33.57 -42.18 59.31
N SER A 1125 -33.79 -42.38 60.61
CA SER A 1125 -33.25 -43.51 61.38
C SER A 1125 -33.52 -44.88 60.76
N THR A 1126 -34.59 -45.02 59.98
CA THR A 1126 -34.98 -46.26 59.31
C THR A 1126 -34.52 -46.36 57.84
N ASP A 1127 -33.90 -45.31 57.29
CA ASP A 1127 -33.46 -45.30 55.89
C ASP A 1127 -32.26 -46.23 55.67
N ALA A 1128 -32.35 -47.10 54.67
CA ALA A 1128 -31.25 -47.95 54.28
C ALA A 1128 -30.13 -47.15 53.59
N LEU A 1129 -28.89 -47.29 54.07
CA LEU A 1129 -27.70 -46.66 53.47
C LEU A 1129 -26.76 -47.74 52.91
N ARG A 1130 -26.20 -47.48 51.72
CA ARG A 1130 -25.17 -48.31 51.07
C ARG A 1130 -23.80 -47.68 51.25
N THR A 1131 -22.79 -48.50 51.47
CA THR A 1131 -21.38 -48.07 51.38
C THR A 1131 -21.06 -47.59 49.97
N GLY A 1132 -20.40 -46.44 49.85
CA GLY A 1132 -20.04 -45.82 48.56
C GLY A 1132 -20.50 -44.37 48.46
N ALA A 1133 -20.23 -43.74 47.30
CA ALA A 1133 -20.59 -42.35 47.04
C ALA A 1133 -22.02 -42.25 46.51
N TYR A 1134 -22.77 -41.29 47.05
CA TYR A 1134 -24.06 -40.88 46.51
C TYR A 1134 -23.86 -39.62 45.65
N SER A 1135 -24.44 -39.57 44.45
CA SER A 1135 -24.33 -38.41 43.57
C SER A 1135 -25.64 -38.09 42.84
N LYS A 1136 -25.78 -36.83 42.42
CA LYS A 1136 -26.86 -36.33 41.57
C LYS A 1136 -26.35 -35.14 40.76
N THR A 1137 -26.62 -35.15 39.46
CA THR A 1137 -26.39 -34.00 38.57
C THR A 1137 -27.64 -33.12 38.56
N LEU A 1138 -27.44 -31.81 38.71
CA LEU A 1138 -28.49 -30.80 38.75
C LEU A 1138 -28.27 -29.78 37.64
N THR A 1139 -29.36 -29.30 37.03
CA THR A 1139 -29.32 -28.23 36.04
C THR A 1139 -29.85 -26.95 36.66
N PHE A 1140 -29.04 -25.91 36.66
CA PHE A 1140 -29.45 -24.58 37.12
C PHE A 1140 -29.74 -23.70 35.90
N THR A 1141 -30.83 -22.96 35.95
CA THR A 1141 -31.29 -22.11 34.86
C THR A 1141 -31.50 -20.70 35.37
N LEU A 1142 -30.80 -19.74 34.76
CA LEU A 1142 -31.08 -18.31 34.92
C LEU A 1142 -31.89 -17.88 33.69
N SER A 1143 -33.09 -17.35 33.91
CA SER A 1143 -34.03 -16.95 32.86
C SER A 1143 -34.62 -15.55 33.11
N THR A 1144 -35.26 -14.99 32.08
CA THR A 1144 -36.05 -13.74 32.11
C THR A 1144 -37.35 -13.99 31.35
N THR A 1145 -38.42 -13.27 31.68
CA THR A 1145 -39.67 -13.30 30.89
C THR A 1145 -39.65 -12.31 29.72
N THR A 1146 -38.62 -11.46 29.65
CA THR A 1146 -38.43 -10.42 28.64
C THR A 1146 -37.04 -10.58 27.99
N PRO A 1147 -36.85 -11.59 27.10
CA PRO A 1147 -35.54 -11.99 26.56
C PRO A 1147 -34.84 -10.92 25.71
#